data_AF-A0A2M8NDA6-F1
#
_entry.id   AF-A0A2M8NDA6-F1
#
_cell.length_a   1.000
_cell.length_b   1.000
_cell.length_c   1.000
_cell.angle_alpha   90.00
_cell.angle_beta   90.00
_cell.angle_gamma   90.00
#
_symmetry.space_group_name_H-M   'P 1'
#
loop_
_entity.id
_entity.type
_entity.pdbx_description
1 polymer ?
#
loop_
_entity_poly.entity_id
_entity_poly.type
_entity_poly.pdbx_seq_one_letter_code
_entity_poly.pdbx_strand_id
1 'polypeptide(L)'
;MLEHFYYGQVVQAGKPTDDMRLLAASPGVNDKIVNYVVERVSIPPLIRSDNGAWALVRGRSKQVPFVLVQAQIGSMGQVIYHYIIAQPDVLKAAGGNLRALKALLLDDLPAFDTPNNKLQLLELTQPEPASIDEQIDDILELMTITRNKMPVIETLLAAIVQGVQLIIQGAPPDLNQRIQFIMGLLALLPPSARFGVTFTTHSLPTSHIDAQIRFYSDDVPPQATTIFNWSTGLVTGEKPQDDYSHFVISQLRLDAELVIQQNTAMASIAGWRLNQGDKLADSLAYASTRLKIDTALQNNQPVSKDEVARILAEDPTLPDDLQIMYAMHLVKFSLAMQDMQHAAPVAVLLRGHDRLEQEVLQHMSSALDEGLAWLIYDTLIKWMDNPLGPQGQQWVNLTHRATLEYLKQMIEDHELDEITTILRELHVVTSAVNIEAIVPQIVKIVLPLAYIDAQIADNLFLLGVKYLAVDPFRQLMNMDKFRSQLNPQIVRAWTYINTGVLYADPAAELVKTARDYGENWEPLILLRFAEIAAFEARMALLQTPMLAVLLDLVLKNPLYASRVRQVVSAIERVNLADLQPPAPRYLLQIRLALGDYEELARQMLRQLGQLYAGDRQMDYLKMIGTVFATTQIPVQDVPRALKGIHDGGVKSVPLIVASISAIQGHVGAMELDGLVDQVAQQIVDERYLIDMIPPEAIISLLDHYTRRKNSAGLVKIANVVPLAAQQHGTNGIRMITDIHKRMDWDARSREVGLQVLRTFVRLQNDPERARKIVGFFGKELGLRIRRPLEVTYLVQRMLGFQSLDEYATQINTAVVFLHTLAEIYGDPKNTPGINELLNGLGAMPGAMTSAEKQRMADNIRFTGRAMIELGKQFRAGSGRDPQSHINGVLRGEVNPISGLDVLLVIGGHLVKGARFQVQVIPSQARYPLEPFTLQQFQNDFAACAFVLRNLMLAFPTNRPPETTAQELIAEIDSLESALETDMQNVMLRNLARDIQYLVDMILMFEKEADAKLFENSGLAKRIDSNKHKPRHVLEFIRFVYGYYV
;
A
#
# COMPACT_ATOMS: atom_id res chain seq x y z
N MET A 1 -27.25 19.16 -35.68
CA MET A 1 -26.76 20.54 -35.88
C MET A 1 -25.36 20.51 -36.46
N LEU A 2 -25.09 21.31 -37.49
CA LEU A 2 -23.83 21.35 -38.23
C LEU A 2 -23.29 22.79 -38.25
N GLU A 3 -21.97 22.93 -38.17
CA GLU A 3 -21.27 24.21 -38.32
C GLU A 3 -21.10 24.54 -39.81
N HIS A 4 -21.25 25.81 -40.18
CA HIS A 4 -21.11 26.24 -41.57
C HIS A 4 -20.70 27.70 -41.70
N PHE A 5 -20.19 28.07 -42.87
CA PHE A 5 -19.82 29.45 -43.19
C PHE A 5 -19.94 29.75 -44.69
N TYR A 6 -20.08 31.03 -45.02
CA TYR A 6 -20.06 31.56 -46.38
C TYR A 6 -18.76 32.32 -46.65
N TYR A 7 -18.14 32.06 -47.80
CA TYR A 7 -16.90 32.70 -48.24
C TYR A 7 -17.08 33.16 -49.69
N GLY A 8 -16.74 34.40 -50.02
CA GLY A 8 -17.12 34.96 -51.31
C GLY A 8 -16.82 36.45 -51.47
N GLN A 9 -17.38 37.02 -52.53
CA GLN A 9 -17.33 38.46 -52.80
C GLN A 9 -18.50 39.17 -52.10
N VAL A 10 -18.22 40.35 -51.53
CA VAL A 10 -19.25 41.23 -50.99
C VAL A 10 -19.91 41.98 -52.16
N VAL A 11 -21.21 42.24 -52.07
CA VAL A 11 -21.93 43.04 -53.07
C VAL A 11 -22.10 44.47 -52.56
N GLN A 12 -21.45 45.43 -53.21
CA GLN A 12 -21.58 46.86 -52.91
C GLN A 12 -22.18 47.58 -54.11
N ALA A 13 -23.23 48.37 -53.87
CA ALA A 13 -23.94 49.13 -54.92
C ALA A 13 -24.35 48.27 -56.14
N GLY A 14 -24.74 47.00 -55.90
CA GLY A 14 -25.18 46.07 -56.95
C GLY A 14 -24.06 45.46 -57.79
N LYS A 15 -22.79 45.57 -57.37
CA LYS A 15 -21.64 44.93 -58.02
C LYS A 15 -20.77 44.16 -57.02
N PRO A 16 -20.19 43.00 -57.42
CA PRO A 16 -19.25 42.25 -56.59
C PRO A 16 -17.93 43.01 -56.41
N THR A 17 -17.33 42.87 -55.23
CA THR A 17 -15.95 43.30 -54.97
C THR A 17 -14.94 42.31 -55.56
N ASP A 18 -13.74 42.77 -55.93
CA ASP A 18 -12.72 41.88 -56.52
C ASP A 18 -12.15 40.84 -55.52
N ASP A 19 -12.11 41.14 -54.22
CA ASP A 19 -11.50 40.26 -53.21
C ASP A 19 -12.49 39.25 -52.59
N MET A 20 -12.06 37.98 -52.50
CA MET A 20 -12.74 36.93 -51.74
C MET A 20 -12.44 37.02 -50.25
N ARG A 21 -13.46 36.91 -49.39
CA ARG A 21 -13.32 36.98 -47.93
C ARG A 21 -14.41 36.20 -47.19
N LEU A 22 -14.25 36.04 -45.88
CA LEU A 22 -15.30 35.47 -45.02
C LEU A 22 -16.52 36.41 -44.97
N LEU A 23 -17.68 35.89 -45.35
CA LEU A 23 -18.94 36.65 -45.41
C LEU A 23 -19.77 36.45 -44.16
N ALA A 24 -19.94 35.20 -43.72
CA ALA A 24 -20.68 34.88 -42.51
C ALA A 24 -20.27 33.52 -41.94
N ALA A 25 -20.36 33.32 -40.62
CA ALA A 25 -19.94 32.09 -39.95
C ALA A 25 -20.82 31.74 -38.74
N SER A 26 -21.00 30.44 -38.47
CA SER A 26 -21.63 29.93 -37.25
C SER A 26 -20.68 29.97 -36.04
N PRO A 27 -21.17 29.82 -34.78
CA PRO A 27 -20.39 30.12 -33.58
C PRO A 27 -19.12 29.29 -33.39
N GLY A 28 -19.06 28.05 -33.90
CA GLY A 28 -17.90 27.16 -33.78
C GLY A 28 -16.84 27.37 -34.86
N VAL A 29 -17.08 28.22 -35.86
CA VAL A 29 -16.17 28.48 -36.97
C VAL A 29 -15.29 29.69 -36.67
N ASN A 30 -13.97 29.49 -36.70
CA ASN A 30 -12.97 30.55 -36.52
C ASN A 30 -12.09 30.71 -37.76
N ASP A 31 -11.30 31.79 -37.82
CA ASP A 31 -10.44 32.11 -38.97
C ASP A 31 -9.44 30.99 -39.33
N LYS A 32 -8.98 30.21 -38.35
CA LYS A 32 -8.10 29.07 -38.62
C LYS A 32 -8.81 27.96 -39.39
N ILE A 33 -10.05 27.64 -38.99
CA ILE A 33 -10.90 26.67 -39.69
C ILE A 33 -11.22 27.17 -41.10
N VAL A 34 -11.59 28.44 -41.23
CA VAL A 34 -11.92 29.06 -42.53
C VAL A 34 -10.72 28.99 -43.48
N ASN A 35 -9.56 29.47 -43.05
CA ASN A 35 -8.33 29.45 -43.88
C ASN A 35 -7.96 28.02 -44.28
N TYR A 36 -8.03 27.09 -43.32
CA TYR A 36 -7.71 25.67 -43.57
C TYR A 36 -8.64 25.02 -44.61
N VAL A 37 -9.94 25.29 -44.53
CA VAL A 37 -10.94 24.73 -45.45
C VAL A 37 -10.80 25.36 -46.84
N VAL A 38 -10.72 26.69 -46.92
CA VAL A 38 -10.66 27.41 -48.20
C VAL A 38 -9.39 27.10 -48.99
N GLU A 39 -8.24 26.94 -48.32
CA GLU A 39 -6.97 26.58 -48.97
C GLU A 39 -7.02 25.18 -49.63
N ARG A 40 -7.82 24.26 -49.08
CA ARG A 40 -7.81 22.83 -49.45
C ARG A 40 -9.03 22.37 -50.24
N VAL A 41 -10.12 23.13 -50.16
CA VAL A 41 -11.41 22.76 -50.73
C VAL A 41 -11.90 23.92 -51.57
N SER A 42 -11.54 23.92 -52.85
CA SER A 42 -12.03 24.89 -53.82
C SER A 42 -12.58 24.19 -55.05
N ILE A 43 -13.84 24.51 -55.37
CA ILE A 43 -14.53 24.03 -56.57
C ILE A 43 -14.98 25.21 -57.44
N PRO A 44 -14.94 25.08 -58.77
CA PRO A 44 -15.47 26.10 -59.66
C PRO A 44 -17.00 26.01 -59.70
N PRO A 45 -17.74 27.14 -59.74
CA PRO A 45 -19.18 27.14 -60.01
C PRO A 45 -19.50 26.52 -61.38
N LEU A 46 -20.58 25.76 -61.47
CA LEU A 46 -21.07 25.21 -62.74
C LEU A 46 -22.13 26.15 -63.35
N ILE A 47 -21.74 26.91 -64.38
CA ILE A 47 -22.50 28.05 -64.94
C ILE A 47 -23.88 27.68 -65.52
N ARG A 48 -24.11 26.42 -65.91
CA ARG A 48 -25.35 25.96 -66.58
C ARG A 48 -26.23 25.05 -65.71
N SER A 49 -26.08 25.11 -64.38
CA SER A 49 -26.77 24.25 -63.42
C SER A 49 -27.54 25.09 -62.41
N ASP A 50 -28.79 24.72 -62.16
CA ASP A 50 -29.74 25.46 -61.29
C ASP A 50 -29.31 25.53 -59.80
N ASN A 51 -28.24 24.82 -59.39
CA ASN A 51 -27.71 24.85 -58.02
C ASN A 51 -26.18 25.00 -57.95
N GLY A 52 -25.55 25.43 -59.06
CA GLY A 52 -24.09 25.56 -59.20
C GLY A 52 -23.35 24.21 -59.16
N ALA A 53 -22.26 24.12 -58.40
CA ALA A 53 -21.49 22.90 -58.17
C ALA A 53 -21.37 22.60 -56.68
N TRP A 54 -21.28 21.33 -56.32
CA TRP A 54 -21.01 20.92 -54.95
C TRP A 54 -20.16 19.66 -54.83
N ALA A 55 -19.53 19.49 -53.67
CA ALA A 55 -18.61 18.39 -53.39
C ALA A 55 -18.66 17.97 -51.92
N LEU A 56 -18.43 16.68 -51.66
CA LEU A 56 -18.17 16.13 -50.33
C LEU A 56 -16.74 15.62 -50.28
N VAL A 57 -15.91 16.21 -49.42
CA VAL A 57 -14.48 15.88 -49.32
C VAL A 57 -14.00 15.70 -47.89
N ARG A 58 -12.85 15.04 -47.72
CA ARG A 58 -12.21 14.87 -46.42
C ARG A 58 -11.45 16.15 -46.06
N GLY A 59 -11.71 16.69 -44.87
CA GLY A 59 -10.98 17.85 -44.38
C GLY A 59 -9.58 17.51 -43.85
N ARG A 60 -9.29 16.24 -43.50
CA ARG A 60 -7.97 15.75 -43.02
C ARG A 60 -7.50 16.39 -41.68
N SER A 61 -8.42 16.87 -40.85
CA SER A 61 -8.17 17.32 -39.46
C SER A 61 -9.26 16.78 -38.53
N LYS A 62 -8.95 16.55 -37.25
CA LYS A 62 -9.97 16.14 -36.26
C LYS A 62 -11.09 17.17 -36.10
N GLN A 63 -10.77 18.46 -36.27
CA GLN A 63 -11.76 19.55 -36.16
C GLN A 63 -12.58 19.74 -37.44
N VAL A 64 -12.08 19.24 -38.57
CA VAL A 64 -12.72 19.32 -39.89
C VAL A 64 -12.59 17.95 -40.56
N PRO A 65 -13.41 16.96 -40.17
CA PRO A 65 -13.29 15.60 -40.69
C PRO A 65 -13.81 15.51 -42.12
N PHE A 66 -15.00 16.05 -42.40
CA PHE A 66 -15.57 16.17 -43.74
C PHE A 66 -16.11 17.57 -43.99
N VAL A 67 -16.03 18.00 -45.25
CA VAL A 67 -16.52 19.28 -45.74
C VAL A 67 -17.44 19.02 -46.92
N LEU A 68 -18.69 19.46 -46.77
CA LEU A 68 -19.62 19.64 -47.88
C LEU A 68 -19.49 21.09 -48.35
N VAL A 69 -19.15 21.29 -49.62
CA VAL A 69 -19.00 22.63 -50.21
C VAL A 69 -19.97 22.80 -51.38
N GLN A 70 -20.65 23.95 -51.43
CA GLN A 70 -21.41 24.41 -52.59
C GLN A 70 -20.79 25.70 -53.14
N ALA A 71 -20.72 25.83 -54.46
CA ALA A 71 -20.22 27.02 -55.15
C ALA A 71 -21.22 27.46 -56.24
N GLN A 72 -21.61 28.72 -56.20
CA GLN A 72 -22.52 29.33 -57.16
C GLN A 72 -22.04 30.71 -57.62
N ILE A 73 -22.56 31.13 -58.77
CA ILE A 73 -22.54 32.53 -59.19
C ILE A 73 -23.90 33.11 -58.81
N GLY A 74 -23.91 34.06 -57.87
CA GLY A 74 -25.14 34.68 -57.40
C GLY A 74 -25.75 35.65 -58.41
N SER A 75 -26.95 36.15 -58.10
CA SER A 75 -27.76 36.99 -58.99
C SER A 75 -27.13 38.32 -59.42
N MET A 76 -26.10 38.82 -58.72
CA MET A 76 -25.35 40.04 -59.06
C MET A 76 -23.99 39.72 -59.70
N GLY A 77 -23.74 38.47 -60.09
CA GLY A 77 -22.49 38.01 -60.70
C GLY A 77 -21.37 37.67 -59.71
N GLN A 78 -21.65 37.68 -58.41
CA GLN A 78 -20.71 37.39 -57.35
C GLN A 78 -20.43 35.89 -57.19
N VAL A 79 -19.18 35.49 -56.95
CA VAL A 79 -18.84 34.11 -56.60
C VAL A 79 -19.01 33.90 -55.10
N ILE A 80 -19.80 32.90 -54.71
CA ILE A 80 -20.06 32.54 -53.31
C ILE A 80 -19.89 31.05 -53.09
N TYR A 81 -19.25 30.72 -51.96
CA TYR A 81 -19.09 29.38 -51.43
C TYR A 81 -19.86 29.23 -50.13
N HIS A 82 -20.51 28.07 -49.96
CA HIS A 82 -21.10 27.62 -48.70
C HIS A 82 -20.38 26.36 -48.24
N TYR A 83 -19.68 26.45 -47.12
CA TYR A 83 -18.95 25.33 -46.52
C TYR A 83 -19.68 24.82 -45.29
N ILE A 84 -19.99 23.53 -45.25
CA ILE A 84 -20.66 22.84 -44.15
C ILE A 84 -19.72 21.77 -43.61
N ILE A 85 -19.46 21.79 -42.30
CA ILE A 85 -18.56 20.86 -41.63
C ILE A 85 -19.39 19.71 -41.07
N ALA A 86 -19.18 18.51 -41.61
CA ALA A 86 -19.91 17.30 -41.24
C ALA A 86 -19.04 16.35 -40.40
N GLN A 87 -19.57 15.88 -39.27
CA GLN A 87 -18.93 14.85 -38.45
C GLN A 87 -19.14 13.45 -39.07
N PRO A 88 -18.22 12.49 -38.88
CA PRO A 88 -18.32 11.16 -39.47
C PRO A 88 -19.62 10.44 -39.10
N ASP A 89 -20.10 10.57 -37.86
CA ASP A 89 -21.30 9.88 -37.38
C ASP A 89 -22.57 10.35 -38.10
N VAL A 90 -22.63 11.63 -38.49
CA VAL A 90 -23.75 12.18 -39.27
C VAL A 90 -23.79 11.56 -40.67
N LEU A 91 -22.63 11.41 -41.31
CA LEU A 91 -22.53 10.79 -42.63
C LEU A 91 -22.75 9.27 -42.60
N LYS A 92 -22.34 8.61 -41.50
CA LYS A 92 -22.62 7.19 -41.25
C LYS A 92 -24.13 6.95 -41.10
N ALA A 93 -24.82 7.80 -40.33
CA ALA A 93 -26.27 7.72 -40.15
C ALA A 93 -27.02 7.85 -41.49
N ALA A 94 -26.56 8.74 -42.37
CA ALA A 94 -27.12 8.90 -43.70
C ALA A 94 -26.94 7.67 -44.61
N GLY A 95 -26.03 6.74 -44.29
CA GLY A 95 -25.86 5.48 -45.05
C GLY A 95 -25.55 5.67 -46.54
N GLY A 96 -24.89 6.78 -46.91
CA GLY A 96 -24.63 7.15 -48.30
C GLY A 96 -25.79 7.79 -49.05
N ASN A 97 -26.89 8.14 -48.36
CA ASN A 97 -28.04 8.82 -48.95
C ASN A 97 -27.70 10.28 -49.28
N LEU A 98 -27.25 10.53 -50.52
CA LEU A 98 -26.90 11.88 -50.97
C LEU A 98 -28.14 12.77 -51.18
N ARG A 99 -29.35 12.21 -51.30
CA ARG A 99 -30.60 12.99 -51.36
C ARG A 99 -30.82 13.75 -50.05
N ALA A 100 -30.52 13.13 -48.92
CA ALA A 100 -30.60 13.77 -47.61
C ALA A 100 -29.57 14.90 -47.45
N LEU A 101 -28.34 14.73 -47.96
CA LEU A 101 -27.33 15.79 -47.94
C LEU A 101 -27.66 16.94 -48.89
N LYS A 102 -28.29 16.64 -50.03
CA LYS A 102 -28.75 17.65 -51.00
C LYS A 102 -29.73 18.65 -50.36
N ALA A 103 -30.51 18.24 -49.36
CA ALA A 103 -31.42 19.13 -48.63
C ALA A 103 -30.70 20.26 -47.86
N LEU A 104 -29.38 20.16 -47.65
CA LEU A 104 -28.57 21.22 -47.05
C LEU A 104 -28.09 22.28 -48.06
N LEU A 105 -28.24 22.00 -49.35
CA LEU A 105 -27.82 22.89 -50.43
C LEU A 105 -28.93 23.88 -50.73
N LEU A 106 -28.56 25.12 -51.03
CA LEU A 106 -29.51 26.16 -51.39
C LEU A 106 -29.65 26.25 -52.91
N ASP A 107 -30.85 26.53 -53.39
CA ASP A 107 -31.07 26.82 -54.81
C ASP A 107 -30.36 28.14 -55.18
N ASP A 108 -30.56 29.19 -54.38
CA ASP A 108 -29.85 30.47 -54.49
C ASP A 108 -29.02 30.79 -53.23
N LEU A 109 -27.71 31.00 -53.38
CA LEU A 109 -26.86 31.46 -52.27
C LEU A 109 -27.11 32.95 -51.91
N PRO A 110 -27.15 33.30 -50.61
CA PRO A 110 -27.46 34.67 -50.17
C PRO A 110 -26.36 35.67 -50.55
N ALA A 111 -26.74 36.90 -50.89
CA ALA A 111 -25.81 38.01 -51.10
C ALA A 111 -25.53 38.76 -49.79
N PHE A 112 -24.29 39.19 -49.58
CA PHE A 112 -23.86 39.90 -48.39
C PHE A 112 -23.30 41.28 -48.75
N ASP A 113 -23.74 42.32 -48.05
CA ASP A 113 -23.29 43.71 -48.17
C ASP A 113 -22.17 44.07 -47.17
N THR A 114 -22.10 43.35 -46.04
CA THR A 114 -21.03 43.43 -45.04
C THR A 114 -20.40 42.07 -44.74
N PRO A 115 -19.07 42.00 -44.48
CA PRO A 115 -18.40 40.76 -44.08
C PRO A 115 -18.63 40.41 -42.60
N ASN A 116 -18.30 39.16 -42.23
CA ASN A 116 -18.31 38.62 -40.86
C ASN A 116 -19.68 38.60 -40.14
N ASN A 117 -20.76 38.34 -40.86
CA ASN A 117 -22.09 38.15 -40.26
C ASN A 117 -22.14 36.85 -39.41
N LYS A 118 -23.00 36.82 -38.39
CA LYS A 118 -23.19 35.63 -37.54
C LYS A 118 -24.32 34.75 -38.09
N LEU A 119 -24.08 33.44 -38.18
CA LEU A 119 -25.05 32.43 -38.60
C LEU A 119 -25.54 31.58 -37.42
N GLN A 120 -26.75 31.04 -37.54
CA GLN A 120 -27.21 29.95 -36.67
C GLN A 120 -26.59 28.62 -37.13
N LEU A 121 -26.69 27.59 -36.30
CA LEU A 121 -26.28 26.23 -36.70
C LEU A 121 -27.27 25.65 -37.70
N LEU A 122 -26.76 24.88 -38.66
CA LEU A 122 -27.59 24.23 -39.68
C LEU A 122 -28.20 22.94 -39.11
N GLU A 123 -29.52 22.78 -39.19
CA GLU A 123 -30.19 21.55 -38.77
C GLU A 123 -30.25 20.55 -39.94
N LEU A 124 -29.80 19.32 -39.68
CA LEU A 124 -30.04 18.18 -40.55
C LEU A 124 -31.00 17.26 -39.80
N THR A 125 -32.26 17.19 -40.23
CA THR A 125 -33.23 16.21 -39.75
C THR A 125 -32.65 14.82 -39.95
N GLN A 126 -32.78 13.93 -38.95
CA GLN A 126 -32.11 12.62 -38.90
C GLN A 126 -32.08 11.94 -40.28
N PRO A 127 -30.91 11.90 -40.95
CA PRO A 127 -30.86 11.43 -42.32
C PRO A 127 -31.06 9.91 -42.32
N GLU A 128 -32.19 9.43 -42.82
CA GLU A 128 -32.43 8.00 -42.98
C GLU A 128 -31.63 7.47 -44.20
N PRO A 129 -31.09 6.24 -44.12
CA PRO A 129 -30.56 5.55 -45.29
C PRO A 129 -31.61 5.46 -46.40
N ALA A 130 -31.17 5.45 -47.66
CA ALA A 130 -32.07 5.25 -48.80
C ALA A 130 -32.81 3.90 -48.66
N SER A 131 -34.07 3.86 -49.07
CA SER A 131 -34.85 2.61 -49.11
C SER A 131 -34.23 1.59 -50.06
N ILE A 132 -34.61 0.32 -49.94
CA ILE A 132 -34.12 -0.75 -50.84
C ILE A 132 -34.51 -0.43 -52.29
N ASP A 133 -35.76 -0.01 -52.52
CA ASP A 133 -36.26 0.35 -53.86
C ASP A 133 -35.47 1.51 -54.49
N GLU A 134 -35.21 2.58 -53.72
CA GLU A 134 -34.39 3.70 -54.21
C GLU A 134 -32.96 3.27 -54.56
N GLN A 135 -32.37 2.36 -53.78
CA GLN A 135 -31.03 1.84 -54.06
C GLN A 135 -31.01 0.95 -55.30
N ILE A 136 -32.07 0.16 -55.53
CA ILE A 136 -32.22 -0.65 -56.75
C ILE A 136 -32.33 0.28 -57.96
N ASP A 137 -33.18 1.32 -57.89
CA ASP A 137 -33.32 2.31 -58.95
C ASP A 137 -31.99 3.02 -59.27
N ASP A 138 -31.21 3.37 -58.23
CA ASP A 138 -29.89 3.98 -58.40
C ASP A 138 -28.89 3.02 -59.09
N ILE A 139 -28.91 1.72 -58.79
CA ILE A 139 -28.09 0.70 -59.46
C ILE A 139 -28.53 0.53 -60.92
N LEU A 140 -29.84 0.47 -61.20
CA LEU A 140 -30.38 0.31 -62.54
C LEU A 140 -30.05 1.52 -63.43
N GLU A 141 -30.07 2.73 -62.88
CA GLU A 141 -29.63 3.92 -63.61
C GLU A 141 -28.11 3.88 -63.90
N LEU A 142 -27.29 3.47 -62.92
CA LEU A 142 -25.85 3.26 -63.15
C LEU A 142 -25.59 2.25 -64.28
N MET A 143 -26.36 1.16 -64.32
CA MET A 143 -26.30 0.16 -65.39
C MET A 143 -26.67 0.79 -66.74
N THR A 144 -27.70 1.61 -66.79
CA THR A 144 -28.11 2.36 -68.00
C THR A 144 -26.98 3.26 -68.50
N ILE A 145 -26.38 4.08 -67.63
CA ILE A 145 -25.27 4.99 -67.96
C ILE A 145 -24.03 4.23 -68.46
N THR A 146 -23.73 3.08 -67.84
CA THR A 146 -22.61 2.21 -68.23
C THR A 146 -22.94 1.27 -69.40
N ARG A 147 -24.10 1.44 -70.03
CA ARG A 147 -24.59 0.64 -71.18
C ARG A 147 -24.67 -0.87 -70.87
N ASN A 148 -25.05 -1.22 -69.64
CA ASN A 148 -25.14 -2.58 -69.11
C ASN A 148 -23.83 -3.39 -69.20
N LYS A 149 -22.67 -2.73 -69.26
CA LYS A 149 -21.37 -3.40 -69.32
C LYS A 149 -20.85 -3.70 -67.92
N MET A 150 -21.14 -4.89 -67.40
CA MET A 150 -20.67 -5.32 -66.07
C MET A 150 -19.16 -5.12 -65.82
N PRO A 151 -18.24 -5.42 -66.76
CA PRO A 151 -16.81 -5.17 -66.54
C PRO A 151 -16.46 -3.69 -66.34
N VAL A 152 -17.26 -2.78 -66.91
CA VAL A 152 -17.12 -1.34 -66.67
C VAL A 152 -17.49 -1.04 -65.22
N ILE A 153 -18.67 -1.47 -64.76
CA ILE A 153 -19.12 -1.27 -63.37
C ILE A 153 -18.11 -1.86 -62.38
N GLU A 154 -17.60 -3.06 -62.65
CA GLU A 154 -16.56 -3.73 -61.85
C GLU A 154 -15.31 -2.87 -61.71
N THR A 155 -14.83 -2.29 -62.82
CA THR A 155 -13.63 -1.42 -62.80
C THR A 155 -13.90 -0.11 -62.05
N LEU A 156 -15.10 0.47 -62.16
CA LEU A 156 -15.48 1.69 -61.44
C LEU A 156 -15.56 1.43 -59.93
N LEU A 157 -16.18 0.33 -59.53
CA LEU A 157 -16.26 -0.10 -58.14
C LEU A 157 -14.86 -0.41 -57.58
N ALA A 158 -14.03 -1.13 -58.34
CA ALA A 158 -12.68 -1.44 -57.92
C ALA A 158 -11.80 -0.20 -57.75
N ALA A 159 -12.00 0.83 -58.57
CA ALA A 159 -11.33 2.11 -58.37
C ALA A 159 -11.71 2.75 -57.03
N ILE A 160 -13.00 2.67 -56.65
CA ILE A 160 -13.46 3.17 -55.35
C ILE A 160 -12.87 2.35 -54.19
N VAL A 161 -12.92 1.02 -54.29
CA VAL A 161 -12.45 0.12 -53.22
C VAL A 161 -10.94 0.23 -53.00
N GLN A 162 -10.15 0.33 -54.08
CA GLN A 162 -8.69 0.45 -54.05
C GLN A 162 -8.20 1.89 -53.78
N GLY A 163 -9.09 2.87 -53.70
CA GLY A 163 -8.71 4.27 -53.49
C GLY A 163 -8.08 4.94 -54.72
N VAL A 164 -8.25 4.37 -55.91
CA VAL A 164 -7.83 4.98 -57.18
C VAL A 164 -8.83 6.06 -57.56
N GLN A 165 -8.35 7.24 -57.96
CA GLN A 165 -9.22 8.35 -58.32
C GLN A 165 -9.97 8.06 -59.63
N LEU A 166 -11.28 8.23 -59.60
CA LEU A 166 -12.20 8.03 -60.71
C LEU A 166 -12.56 9.38 -61.36
N ILE A 167 -12.18 9.54 -62.63
CA ILE A 167 -12.43 10.73 -63.44
C ILE A 167 -13.60 10.47 -64.38
N ILE A 168 -14.62 11.33 -64.32
CA ILE A 168 -15.80 11.27 -65.19
C ILE A 168 -15.73 12.38 -66.24
N GLN A 169 -15.61 12.01 -67.51
CA GLN A 169 -15.58 12.93 -68.65
C GLN A 169 -16.86 12.87 -69.48
N GLY A 170 -17.24 13.98 -70.10
CA GLY A 170 -18.39 14.06 -71.01
C GLY A 170 -19.77 13.95 -70.32
N ALA A 171 -19.84 14.15 -69.01
CA ALA A 171 -21.09 14.08 -68.25
C ALA A 171 -22.03 15.26 -68.54
N PRO A 172 -23.36 15.04 -68.54
CA PRO A 172 -24.35 16.10 -68.75
C PRO A 172 -24.25 17.18 -67.65
N PRO A 173 -24.66 18.44 -67.92
CA PRO A 173 -24.62 19.52 -66.92
C PRO A 173 -25.64 19.34 -65.78
N ASP A 174 -26.60 18.42 -65.93
CA ASP A 174 -27.62 18.10 -64.93
C ASP A 174 -26.98 17.47 -63.68
N LEU A 175 -27.06 18.19 -62.56
CA LEU A 175 -26.53 17.71 -61.28
C LEU A 175 -27.26 16.48 -60.76
N ASN A 176 -28.57 16.33 -61.00
CA ASN A 176 -29.32 15.18 -60.50
C ASN A 176 -28.79 13.90 -61.12
N GLN A 177 -28.52 13.91 -62.43
CA GLN A 177 -27.92 12.77 -63.12
C GLN A 177 -26.51 12.45 -62.60
N ARG A 178 -25.69 13.47 -62.32
CA ARG A 178 -24.34 13.27 -61.74
C ARG A 178 -24.41 12.67 -60.35
N ILE A 179 -25.34 13.13 -59.51
CA ILE A 179 -25.53 12.62 -58.15
C ILE A 179 -26.12 11.21 -58.16
N GLN A 180 -27.09 10.93 -59.04
CA GLN A 180 -27.66 9.59 -59.20
C GLN A 180 -26.60 8.56 -59.62
N PHE A 181 -25.69 8.93 -60.53
CA PHE A 181 -24.55 8.08 -60.88
C PHE A 181 -23.66 7.77 -59.67
N ILE A 182 -23.38 8.76 -58.82
CA ILE A 182 -22.61 8.53 -57.58
C ILE A 182 -23.40 7.62 -56.63
N MET A 183 -24.70 7.86 -56.44
CA MET A 183 -25.55 7.04 -55.56
C MET A 183 -25.61 5.58 -56.02
N GLY A 184 -25.66 5.33 -57.34
CA GLY A 184 -25.57 3.97 -57.88
C GLY A 184 -24.26 3.27 -57.54
N LEU A 185 -23.13 3.98 -57.60
CA LEU A 185 -21.82 3.45 -57.19
C LEU A 185 -21.76 3.20 -55.66
N LEU A 186 -22.37 4.08 -54.85
CA LEU A 186 -22.44 3.91 -53.40
C LEU A 186 -23.36 2.74 -53.00
N ALA A 187 -24.45 2.50 -53.73
CA ALA A 187 -25.37 1.38 -53.48
C ALA A 187 -24.67 0.01 -53.61
N LEU A 188 -23.65 -0.08 -54.47
CA LEU A 188 -22.80 -1.26 -54.62
C LEU A 188 -21.83 -1.49 -53.44
N LEU A 189 -21.74 -0.57 -52.48
CA LEU A 189 -20.93 -0.69 -51.27
C LEU A 189 -21.81 -0.98 -50.03
N PRO A 190 -21.28 -1.63 -48.98
CA PRO A 190 -21.99 -1.77 -47.72
C PRO A 190 -22.23 -0.39 -47.08
N PRO A 191 -23.36 -0.17 -46.39
CA PRO A 191 -23.67 1.11 -45.76
C PRO A 191 -22.53 1.69 -44.89
N SER A 192 -21.80 0.81 -44.19
CA SER A 192 -20.66 1.18 -43.33
C SER A 192 -19.45 1.75 -44.09
N ALA A 193 -19.35 1.56 -45.42
CA ALA A 193 -18.26 2.07 -46.24
C ALA A 193 -18.60 3.35 -47.02
N ARG A 194 -19.89 3.58 -47.31
CA ARG A 194 -20.35 4.62 -48.26
C ARG A 194 -19.91 6.03 -47.90
N PHE A 195 -19.95 6.38 -46.61
CA PHE A 195 -19.60 7.72 -46.14
C PHE A 195 -18.12 8.09 -46.40
N GLY A 196 -17.26 7.11 -46.64
CA GLY A 196 -15.84 7.31 -46.89
C GLY A 196 -15.50 7.76 -48.31
N VAL A 197 -16.44 7.64 -49.25
CA VAL A 197 -16.26 7.97 -50.67
C VAL A 197 -16.50 9.45 -50.90
N THR A 198 -15.46 10.16 -51.33
CA THR A 198 -15.53 11.61 -51.59
C THR A 198 -15.78 11.89 -53.07
N PHE A 199 -16.46 12.99 -53.38
CA PHE A 199 -16.77 13.34 -54.75
C PHE A 199 -16.87 14.84 -54.99
N THR A 200 -16.72 15.26 -56.24
CA THR A 200 -17.07 16.61 -56.72
C THR A 200 -17.88 16.54 -58.00
N THR A 201 -19.00 17.26 -58.03
CA THR A 201 -19.86 17.36 -59.21
C THR A 201 -19.28 18.21 -60.33
N HIS A 202 -18.22 18.99 -60.08
CA HIS A 202 -17.50 19.73 -61.12
C HIS A 202 -16.07 20.07 -60.68
N SER A 203 -15.11 19.92 -61.58
CA SER A 203 -13.72 20.32 -61.36
C SER A 203 -13.01 20.65 -62.67
N LEU A 204 -12.03 21.54 -62.55
CA LEU A 204 -11.11 21.98 -63.59
C LEU A 204 -9.68 21.53 -63.23
N PRO A 205 -8.71 21.59 -64.16
CA PRO A 205 -7.31 21.30 -63.87
C PRO A 205 -6.74 22.16 -62.74
N THR A 206 -7.23 23.40 -62.61
CA THR A 206 -6.84 24.36 -61.58
C THR A 206 -7.56 24.15 -60.24
N SER A 207 -8.51 23.22 -60.15
CA SER A 207 -9.25 22.98 -58.92
C SER A 207 -8.40 22.19 -57.92
N HIS A 208 -8.07 22.81 -56.79
CA HIS A 208 -7.43 22.17 -55.66
C HIS A 208 -8.48 21.43 -54.82
N ILE A 209 -8.81 20.20 -55.23
CA ILE A 209 -9.76 19.33 -54.54
C ILE A 209 -9.32 17.87 -54.54
N ASP A 210 -9.28 17.28 -53.35
CA ASP A 210 -8.98 15.86 -53.13
C ASP A 210 -10.28 15.05 -53.01
N ALA A 211 -10.89 14.75 -54.15
CA ALA A 211 -12.09 13.95 -54.27
C ALA A 211 -11.79 12.63 -55.01
N GLN A 212 -12.38 11.54 -54.54
CA GLN A 212 -12.21 10.21 -55.14
C GLN A 212 -12.94 10.13 -56.49
N ILE A 213 -14.16 10.65 -56.58
CA ILE A 213 -14.93 10.73 -57.83
C ILE A 213 -14.95 12.19 -58.30
N ARG A 214 -14.47 12.46 -59.51
CA ARG A 214 -14.35 13.83 -60.05
C ARG A 214 -15.00 13.93 -61.41
N PHE A 215 -16.04 14.75 -61.50
CA PHE A 215 -16.57 15.20 -62.78
C PHE A 215 -15.65 16.28 -63.34
N TYR A 216 -14.93 15.95 -64.41
CA TYR A 216 -13.79 16.73 -64.89
C TYR A 216 -14.08 17.26 -66.29
N SER A 217 -13.89 18.57 -66.48
CA SER A 217 -14.31 19.27 -67.70
C SER A 217 -13.20 19.50 -68.73
N ASP A 218 -11.98 19.03 -68.46
CA ASP A 218 -10.87 19.07 -69.41
C ASP A 218 -10.66 17.68 -70.04
N ASP A 219 -10.16 17.67 -71.27
CA ASP A 219 -9.88 16.47 -72.05
C ASP A 219 -8.59 15.77 -71.61
N VAL A 220 -7.72 16.46 -70.87
CA VAL A 220 -6.46 15.90 -70.32
C VAL A 220 -6.62 15.54 -68.83
N PRO A 221 -6.95 14.27 -68.49
CA PRO A 221 -7.15 13.85 -67.12
C PRO A 221 -5.82 13.71 -66.35
N PRO A 222 -5.85 13.75 -65.01
CA PRO A 222 -4.68 13.47 -64.17
C PRO A 222 -4.11 12.06 -64.39
N GLN A 223 -2.79 11.90 -64.21
CA GLN A 223 -2.11 10.60 -64.30
C GLN A 223 -2.52 9.64 -63.17
N ALA A 224 -2.36 8.33 -63.38
CA ALA A 224 -2.70 7.28 -62.42
C ALA A 224 -4.17 7.30 -61.94
N THR A 225 -5.09 7.63 -62.86
CA THR A 225 -6.53 7.65 -62.61
C THR A 225 -7.26 6.65 -63.49
N THR A 226 -8.42 6.20 -63.02
CA THR A 226 -9.40 5.47 -63.83
C THR A 226 -10.32 6.49 -64.48
N ILE A 227 -10.51 6.42 -65.79
CA ILE A 227 -11.27 7.42 -66.55
C ILE A 227 -12.50 6.77 -67.15
N PHE A 228 -13.69 7.25 -66.79
CA PHE A 228 -14.96 6.87 -67.40
C PHE A 228 -15.45 7.97 -68.33
N ASN A 229 -15.63 7.62 -69.60
CA ASN A 229 -16.23 8.54 -70.57
C ASN A 229 -17.74 8.26 -70.67
N TRP A 230 -18.54 9.20 -70.16
CA TRP A 230 -19.99 9.11 -70.09
C TRP A 230 -20.63 8.95 -71.47
N SER A 231 -20.12 9.67 -72.48
CA SER A 231 -20.69 9.66 -73.83
C SER A 231 -20.48 8.33 -74.54
N THR A 232 -19.36 7.65 -74.32
CA THR A 232 -19.02 6.37 -75.00
C THR A 232 -19.31 5.13 -74.14
N GLY A 233 -19.42 5.29 -72.83
CA GLY A 233 -19.58 4.19 -71.87
C GLY A 233 -18.33 3.28 -71.83
N LEU A 234 -17.14 3.85 -71.96
CA LEU A 234 -15.86 3.14 -71.94
C LEU A 234 -14.97 3.62 -70.80
N VAL A 235 -14.12 2.72 -70.30
CA VAL A 235 -13.11 2.99 -69.27
C VAL A 235 -11.70 2.92 -69.85
N THR A 236 -10.90 3.95 -69.59
CA THR A 236 -9.48 4.07 -69.94
C THR A 236 -8.65 4.42 -68.70
N GLY A 237 -7.32 4.46 -68.83
CA GLY A 237 -6.41 4.68 -67.70
C GLY A 237 -6.19 3.41 -66.86
N GLU A 238 -6.05 3.58 -65.55
CA GLU A 238 -5.85 2.48 -64.59
C GLU A 238 -7.09 1.58 -64.49
N LYS A 239 -6.87 0.27 -64.39
CA LYS A 239 -7.93 -0.75 -64.27
C LYS A 239 -7.71 -1.63 -63.04
N PRO A 240 -7.98 -1.10 -61.84
CA PRO A 240 -7.83 -1.85 -60.60
C PRO A 240 -8.77 -3.06 -60.55
N GLN A 241 -8.37 -4.06 -59.77
CA GLN A 241 -9.15 -5.27 -59.52
C GLN A 241 -9.10 -5.61 -58.02
N ASP A 242 -10.19 -6.17 -57.50
CA ASP A 242 -10.29 -6.65 -56.13
C ASP A 242 -11.40 -7.70 -55.97
N ASP A 243 -11.26 -8.55 -54.95
CA ASP A 243 -12.16 -9.69 -54.73
C ASP A 243 -13.58 -9.27 -54.36
N TYR A 244 -13.75 -8.13 -53.69
CA TYR A 244 -15.05 -7.62 -53.30
C TYR A 244 -15.83 -7.14 -54.53
N SER A 245 -15.21 -6.35 -55.40
CA SER A 245 -15.84 -5.87 -56.64
C SER A 245 -16.26 -7.04 -57.52
N HIS A 246 -15.39 -8.06 -57.63
CA HIS A 246 -15.73 -9.28 -58.35
C HIS A 246 -16.93 -10.02 -57.72
N PHE A 247 -16.95 -10.13 -56.38
CA PHE A 247 -18.07 -10.70 -55.64
C PHE A 247 -19.38 -9.94 -55.89
N VAL A 248 -19.40 -8.62 -55.71
CA VAL A 248 -20.61 -7.81 -55.94
C VAL A 248 -21.13 -7.94 -57.36
N ILE A 249 -20.23 -7.95 -58.36
CA ILE A 249 -20.61 -8.10 -59.76
C ILE A 249 -21.18 -9.50 -60.04
N SER A 250 -20.68 -10.54 -59.36
CA SER A 250 -21.29 -11.87 -59.46
C SER A 250 -22.73 -11.90 -58.94
N GLN A 251 -23.05 -11.11 -57.90
CA GLN A 251 -24.40 -10.99 -57.36
C GLN A 251 -25.28 -10.11 -58.26
N LEU A 252 -24.76 -8.99 -58.76
CA LEU A 252 -25.46 -8.07 -59.65
C LEU A 252 -25.89 -8.73 -60.98
N ARG A 253 -25.13 -9.72 -61.45
CA ARG A 253 -25.52 -10.54 -62.61
C ARG A 253 -26.77 -11.37 -62.37
N LEU A 254 -27.08 -11.69 -61.11
CA LEU A 254 -28.28 -12.41 -60.71
C LEU A 254 -29.42 -11.42 -60.48
N ASP A 255 -29.23 -10.49 -59.55
CA ASP A 255 -30.24 -9.52 -59.14
C ASP A 255 -29.60 -8.30 -58.43
N ALA A 256 -30.14 -7.10 -58.65
CA ALA A 256 -29.76 -5.90 -57.91
C ALA A 256 -30.21 -5.97 -56.45
N GLU A 257 -31.36 -6.59 -56.15
CA GLU A 257 -31.83 -6.78 -54.77
C GLU A 257 -30.83 -7.64 -53.98
N LEU A 258 -30.29 -8.69 -54.61
CA LEU A 258 -29.30 -9.57 -53.98
C LEU A 258 -28.05 -8.80 -53.59
N VAL A 259 -27.58 -7.84 -54.40
CA VAL A 259 -26.46 -6.97 -54.03
C VAL A 259 -26.75 -6.21 -52.73
N ILE A 260 -27.95 -5.65 -52.59
CA ILE A 260 -28.35 -4.92 -51.38
C ILE A 260 -28.44 -5.86 -50.17
N GLN A 261 -28.99 -7.06 -50.32
CA GLN A 261 -29.06 -8.06 -49.27
C GLN A 261 -27.65 -8.48 -48.78
N GLN A 262 -26.74 -8.80 -49.71
CA GLN A 262 -25.37 -9.19 -49.36
C GLN A 262 -24.59 -8.02 -48.73
N ASN A 263 -24.74 -6.80 -49.26
CA ASN A 263 -24.11 -5.60 -48.70
C ASN A 263 -24.62 -5.27 -47.28
N THR A 264 -25.89 -5.55 -47.01
CA THR A 264 -26.46 -5.39 -45.67
C THR A 264 -25.89 -6.43 -44.71
N ALA A 265 -25.76 -7.68 -45.13
CA ALA A 265 -25.15 -8.75 -44.33
C ALA A 265 -23.67 -8.47 -44.01
N MET A 266 -22.93 -7.86 -44.93
CA MET A 266 -21.51 -7.49 -44.73
C MET A 266 -21.30 -6.22 -43.89
N ALA A 267 -22.35 -5.44 -43.63
CA ALA A 267 -22.20 -4.08 -43.10
C ALA A 267 -21.53 -4.05 -41.72
N SER A 268 -21.92 -4.95 -40.82
CA SER A 268 -21.34 -5.08 -39.48
C SER A 268 -19.90 -5.58 -39.53
N ILE A 269 -19.64 -6.61 -40.35
CA ILE A 269 -18.31 -7.24 -40.51
C ILE A 269 -17.30 -6.22 -41.06
N ALA A 270 -17.64 -5.56 -42.18
CA ALA A 270 -16.80 -4.54 -42.78
C ALA A 270 -16.62 -3.33 -41.86
N GLY A 271 -17.69 -2.91 -41.16
CA GLY A 271 -17.65 -1.80 -40.22
C GLY A 271 -16.71 -2.06 -39.05
N TRP A 272 -16.69 -3.28 -38.52
CA TRP A 272 -15.75 -3.69 -37.46
C TRP A 272 -14.29 -3.57 -37.91
N ARG A 273 -13.92 -4.16 -39.06
CA ARG A 273 -12.55 -4.07 -39.61
C ARG A 273 -12.13 -2.62 -39.90
N LEU A 274 -13.02 -1.82 -40.49
CA LEU A 274 -12.77 -0.40 -40.75
C LEU A 274 -12.50 0.38 -39.46
N ASN A 275 -13.22 0.08 -38.38
CA ASN A 275 -12.99 0.71 -37.08
C ASN A 275 -11.66 0.28 -36.43
N GLN A 276 -11.09 -0.87 -36.82
CA GLN A 276 -9.73 -1.30 -36.42
C GLN A 276 -8.62 -0.61 -37.24
N GLY A 277 -8.98 0.17 -38.26
CA GLY A 277 -8.03 0.92 -39.09
C GLY A 277 -7.59 0.22 -40.36
N ASP A 278 -8.23 -0.89 -40.73
CA ASP A 278 -7.97 -1.58 -42.00
C ASP A 278 -8.29 -0.68 -43.20
N LYS A 279 -7.60 -0.92 -44.33
CA LYS A 279 -7.96 -0.28 -45.60
C LYS A 279 -9.34 -0.80 -46.05
N LEU A 280 -10.00 0.01 -46.88
CA LEU A 280 -11.32 -0.34 -47.40
C LEU A 280 -11.31 -1.66 -48.17
N ALA A 281 -10.33 -1.85 -49.06
CA ALA A 281 -10.15 -3.09 -49.82
C ALA A 281 -10.01 -4.31 -48.90
N ASP A 282 -9.14 -4.25 -47.89
CA ASP A 282 -8.90 -5.37 -46.96
C ASP A 282 -10.15 -5.71 -46.13
N SER A 283 -10.85 -4.67 -45.65
CA SER A 283 -12.08 -4.82 -44.87
C SER A 283 -13.21 -5.48 -45.66
N LEU A 284 -13.39 -5.07 -46.92
CA LEU A 284 -14.42 -5.60 -47.81
C LEU A 284 -14.08 -7.00 -48.34
N ALA A 285 -12.80 -7.27 -48.62
CA ALA A 285 -12.33 -8.60 -48.97
C ALA A 285 -12.56 -9.60 -47.82
N TYR A 286 -12.26 -9.19 -46.58
CA TYR A 286 -12.56 -9.99 -45.39
C TYR A 286 -14.06 -10.24 -45.25
N ALA A 287 -14.90 -9.20 -45.32
CA ALA A 287 -16.35 -9.32 -45.13
C ALA A 287 -17.01 -10.24 -46.19
N SER A 288 -16.61 -10.11 -47.46
CA SER A 288 -17.12 -10.99 -48.52
C SER A 288 -16.65 -12.43 -48.38
N THR A 289 -15.42 -12.66 -47.90
CA THR A 289 -14.90 -14.00 -47.62
C THR A 289 -15.62 -14.64 -46.42
N ARG A 290 -15.81 -13.87 -45.34
CA ARG A 290 -16.56 -14.27 -44.15
C ARG A 290 -17.97 -14.73 -44.50
N LEU A 291 -18.68 -13.94 -45.29
CA LEU A 291 -20.05 -14.25 -45.71
C LEU A 291 -20.16 -15.50 -46.58
N LYS A 292 -19.16 -15.77 -47.44
CA LYS A 292 -19.07 -17.03 -48.19
C LYS A 292 -18.92 -18.22 -47.24
N ILE A 293 -18.12 -18.09 -46.18
CA ILE A 293 -17.98 -19.15 -45.18
C ILE A 293 -19.26 -19.34 -44.38
N ASP A 294 -19.91 -18.25 -43.96
CA ASP A 294 -21.21 -18.29 -43.28
C ASP A 294 -22.22 -19.09 -44.10
N THR A 295 -22.33 -18.75 -45.38
CA THR A 295 -23.24 -19.41 -46.32
C THR A 295 -22.86 -20.88 -46.54
N ALA A 296 -21.57 -21.19 -46.64
CA ALA A 296 -21.09 -22.57 -46.80
C ALA A 296 -21.47 -23.44 -45.59
N LEU A 297 -21.24 -22.95 -44.37
CA LEU A 297 -21.55 -23.68 -43.15
C LEU A 297 -23.05 -23.82 -42.92
N GLN A 298 -23.85 -22.79 -43.20
CA GLN A 298 -25.32 -22.88 -43.17
C GLN A 298 -25.85 -23.97 -44.13
N ASN A 299 -25.16 -24.20 -45.25
CA ASN A 299 -25.46 -25.24 -46.22
C ASN A 299 -24.74 -26.58 -45.96
N ASN A 300 -24.12 -26.75 -44.79
CA ASN A 300 -23.35 -27.94 -44.38
C ASN A 300 -22.23 -28.33 -45.37
N GLN A 301 -21.60 -27.35 -46.01
CA GLN A 301 -20.46 -27.57 -46.90
C GLN A 301 -19.15 -27.55 -46.10
N PRO A 302 -18.17 -28.40 -46.45
CA PRO A 302 -16.89 -28.43 -45.74
C PRO A 302 -16.05 -27.17 -46.04
N VAL A 303 -15.55 -26.55 -44.98
CA VAL A 303 -14.66 -25.38 -45.04
C VAL A 303 -13.34 -25.68 -44.31
N SER A 304 -12.26 -25.01 -44.73
CA SER A 304 -10.95 -25.05 -44.08
C SER A 304 -11.03 -24.81 -42.56
N LYS A 305 -10.40 -25.71 -41.77
CA LYS A 305 -10.32 -25.60 -40.30
C LYS A 305 -9.65 -24.30 -39.86
N ASP A 306 -8.59 -23.88 -40.55
CA ASP A 306 -7.80 -22.70 -40.19
C ASP A 306 -8.63 -21.43 -40.22
N GLU A 307 -9.39 -21.25 -41.31
CA GLU A 307 -10.22 -20.06 -41.48
C GLU A 307 -11.38 -20.05 -40.48
N VAL A 308 -12.04 -21.20 -40.29
CA VAL A 308 -13.17 -21.33 -39.35
C VAL A 308 -12.69 -21.08 -37.91
N ALA A 309 -11.55 -21.65 -37.50
CA ALA A 309 -10.98 -21.48 -36.17
C ALA A 309 -10.54 -20.04 -35.92
N ARG A 310 -9.85 -19.42 -36.88
CA ARG A 310 -9.41 -18.02 -36.79
C ARG A 310 -10.61 -17.10 -36.60
N ILE A 311 -11.67 -17.28 -37.40
CA ILE A 311 -12.80 -16.38 -37.31
C ILE A 311 -13.59 -16.59 -36.02
N LEU A 312 -13.80 -17.84 -35.60
CA LEU A 312 -14.46 -18.14 -34.32
C LEU A 312 -13.73 -17.55 -33.11
N ALA A 313 -12.40 -17.43 -33.18
CA ALA A 313 -11.59 -16.86 -32.12
C ALA A 313 -11.53 -15.33 -32.13
N GLU A 314 -11.51 -14.71 -33.32
CA GLU A 314 -11.14 -13.29 -33.48
C GLU A 314 -12.30 -12.35 -33.82
N ASP A 315 -13.35 -12.83 -34.49
CA ASP A 315 -14.40 -11.96 -35.03
C ASP A 315 -15.60 -11.87 -34.08
N PRO A 316 -15.82 -10.72 -33.41
CA PRO A 316 -16.91 -10.55 -32.46
C PRO A 316 -18.26 -10.29 -33.15
N THR A 317 -18.29 -10.14 -34.48
CA THR A 317 -19.53 -9.88 -35.24
C THR A 317 -20.35 -11.14 -35.52
N LEU A 318 -19.79 -12.31 -35.18
CA LEU A 318 -20.39 -13.63 -35.26
C LEU A 318 -21.63 -13.77 -34.35
N PRO A 319 -22.84 -13.94 -34.91
CA PRO A 319 -24.05 -14.24 -34.13
C PRO A 319 -23.98 -15.62 -33.47
N ASP A 320 -24.66 -15.80 -32.34
CA ASP A 320 -24.64 -17.03 -31.53
C ASP A 320 -24.95 -18.31 -32.35
N ASP A 321 -25.97 -18.26 -33.22
CA ASP A 321 -26.34 -19.41 -34.08
C ASP A 321 -25.19 -19.81 -35.02
N LEU A 322 -24.46 -18.83 -35.56
CA LEU A 322 -23.30 -19.09 -36.41
C LEU A 322 -22.11 -19.55 -35.55
N GLN A 323 -21.91 -19.03 -34.34
CA GLN A 323 -20.85 -19.53 -33.45
C GLN A 323 -21.01 -21.03 -33.18
N ILE A 324 -22.24 -21.50 -32.93
CA ILE A 324 -22.54 -22.92 -32.75
C ILE A 324 -22.22 -23.73 -34.02
N MET A 325 -22.62 -23.24 -35.20
CA MET A 325 -22.31 -23.91 -36.48
C MET A 325 -20.80 -24.00 -36.73
N TYR A 326 -20.06 -22.92 -36.48
CA TYR A 326 -18.60 -22.89 -36.60
C TYR A 326 -17.93 -23.88 -35.64
N ALA A 327 -18.34 -23.86 -34.37
CA ALA A 327 -17.81 -24.76 -33.34
C ALA A 327 -18.08 -26.24 -33.68
N MET A 328 -19.30 -26.55 -34.11
CA MET A 328 -19.70 -27.91 -34.46
C MET A 328 -18.97 -28.43 -35.70
N HIS A 329 -18.78 -27.58 -36.72
CA HIS A 329 -17.98 -27.91 -37.90
C HIS A 329 -16.53 -28.21 -37.50
N LEU A 330 -15.92 -27.38 -36.66
CA LEU A 330 -14.54 -27.61 -36.17
C LEU A 330 -14.43 -28.94 -35.43
N VAL A 331 -15.30 -29.23 -34.48
CA VAL A 331 -15.23 -30.49 -33.71
C VAL A 331 -15.39 -31.71 -34.62
N LYS A 332 -16.44 -31.74 -35.46
CA LYS A 332 -16.71 -32.87 -36.35
C LYS A 332 -15.56 -33.10 -37.33
N PHE A 333 -15.08 -32.04 -37.97
CA PHE A 333 -14.02 -32.13 -38.97
C PHE A 333 -12.65 -32.43 -38.34
N SER A 334 -12.37 -31.89 -37.15
CA SER A 334 -11.16 -32.21 -36.40
C SER A 334 -11.13 -33.66 -35.90
N LEU A 335 -12.25 -34.19 -35.40
CA LEU A 335 -12.34 -35.61 -35.01
C LEU A 335 -12.17 -36.53 -36.23
N ALA A 336 -12.82 -36.22 -37.35
CA ALA A 336 -12.70 -37.00 -38.59
C ALA A 336 -11.25 -37.01 -39.15
N MET A 337 -10.52 -35.90 -38.99
CA MET A 337 -9.13 -35.77 -39.42
C MET A 337 -8.12 -36.20 -38.34
N GLN A 338 -8.59 -36.64 -37.17
CA GLN A 338 -7.77 -36.97 -35.99
C GLN A 338 -6.80 -35.85 -35.58
N ASP A 339 -7.22 -34.59 -35.74
CA ASP A 339 -6.42 -33.41 -35.45
C ASP A 339 -7.28 -32.30 -34.82
N MET A 340 -7.16 -32.19 -33.51
CA MET A 340 -7.93 -31.28 -32.64
C MET A 340 -7.24 -29.93 -32.40
N GLN A 341 -6.08 -29.65 -33.01
CA GLN A 341 -5.33 -28.42 -32.75
C GLN A 341 -6.13 -27.15 -33.05
N HIS A 342 -6.96 -27.19 -34.10
CA HIS A 342 -7.81 -26.07 -34.52
C HIS A 342 -9.12 -25.94 -33.72
N ALA A 343 -9.43 -26.89 -32.85
CA ALA A 343 -10.68 -26.89 -32.06
C ALA A 343 -10.54 -26.14 -30.72
N ALA A 344 -9.36 -25.61 -30.38
CA ALA A 344 -9.14 -24.88 -29.13
C ALA A 344 -10.13 -23.73 -28.86
N PRO A 345 -10.56 -22.90 -29.85
CA PRO A 345 -11.56 -21.85 -29.62
C PRO A 345 -12.91 -22.39 -29.13
N VAL A 346 -13.25 -23.63 -29.48
CA VAL A 346 -14.51 -24.27 -29.08
C VAL A 346 -14.58 -24.43 -27.56
N ALA A 347 -13.47 -24.77 -26.91
CA ALA A 347 -13.43 -25.01 -25.46
C ALA A 347 -14.01 -23.85 -24.64
N VAL A 348 -13.74 -22.62 -25.07
CA VAL A 348 -14.21 -21.39 -24.41
C VAL A 348 -15.71 -21.17 -24.62
N LEU A 349 -16.23 -21.54 -25.80
CA LEU A 349 -17.64 -21.35 -26.16
C LEU A 349 -18.59 -22.33 -25.49
N LEU A 350 -18.10 -23.50 -25.07
CA LEU A 350 -18.92 -24.49 -24.36
C LEU A 350 -19.53 -23.90 -23.10
N ARG A 351 -18.84 -22.95 -22.46
CA ARG A 351 -19.31 -22.29 -21.26
C ARG A 351 -20.39 -21.25 -21.61
N GLY A 352 -21.64 -21.61 -21.32
CA GLY A 352 -22.81 -20.74 -21.57
C GLY A 352 -23.67 -21.17 -22.76
N HIS A 353 -23.30 -22.25 -23.46
CA HIS A 353 -24.09 -22.82 -24.57
C HIS A 353 -24.43 -24.29 -24.32
N ASP A 354 -25.42 -24.56 -23.47
CA ASP A 354 -25.81 -25.92 -23.04
C ASP A 354 -26.04 -26.89 -24.20
N ARG A 355 -26.65 -26.42 -25.29
CA ARG A 355 -26.90 -27.25 -26.48
C ARG A 355 -25.61 -27.66 -27.17
N LEU A 356 -24.69 -26.70 -27.38
CA LEU A 356 -23.39 -26.98 -27.99
C LEU A 356 -22.58 -27.92 -27.10
N GLU A 357 -22.62 -27.69 -25.78
CA GLU A 357 -21.94 -28.53 -24.80
C GLU A 357 -22.38 -29.99 -24.90
N GLN A 358 -23.69 -30.25 -24.93
CA GLN A 358 -24.25 -31.60 -25.06
C GLN A 358 -23.86 -32.28 -26.38
N GLU A 359 -23.94 -31.57 -27.50
CA GLU A 359 -23.58 -32.12 -28.81
C GLU A 359 -22.07 -32.44 -28.90
N VAL A 360 -21.21 -31.56 -28.39
CA VAL A 360 -19.75 -31.81 -28.36
C VAL A 360 -19.39 -32.96 -27.43
N LEU A 361 -20.00 -33.04 -26.23
CA LEU A 361 -19.85 -34.18 -25.32
C LEU A 361 -20.20 -35.51 -26.00
N GLN A 362 -21.32 -35.54 -26.72
CA GLN A 362 -21.76 -36.74 -27.44
C GLN A 362 -20.74 -37.15 -28.51
N HIS A 363 -20.29 -36.21 -29.35
CA HIS A 363 -19.31 -36.49 -30.39
C HIS A 363 -17.96 -36.98 -29.83
N MET A 364 -17.48 -36.38 -28.75
CA MET A 364 -16.24 -36.79 -28.08
C MET A 364 -16.38 -38.17 -27.42
N SER A 365 -17.53 -38.47 -26.81
CA SER A 365 -17.79 -39.80 -26.24
C SER A 365 -17.84 -40.88 -27.33
N SER A 366 -18.50 -40.61 -28.45
CA SER A 366 -18.54 -41.56 -29.58
C SER A 366 -17.13 -41.79 -30.16
N ALA A 367 -16.34 -40.74 -30.33
CA ALA A 367 -14.95 -40.85 -30.77
C ALA A 367 -14.08 -41.68 -29.81
N LEU A 368 -14.30 -41.54 -28.49
CA LEU A 368 -13.65 -42.38 -27.49
C LEU A 368 -14.05 -43.86 -27.66
N ASP A 369 -15.34 -44.14 -27.83
CA ASP A 369 -15.85 -45.51 -28.02
C ASP A 369 -15.38 -46.13 -29.36
N GLU A 370 -15.02 -45.31 -30.34
CA GLU A 370 -14.42 -45.70 -31.64
C GLU A 370 -12.90 -45.92 -31.57
N GLY A 371 -12.27 -45.79 -30.39
CA GLY A 371 -10.85 -46.09 -30.18
C GLY A 371 -9.91 -44.88 -30.27
N LEU A 372 -10.43 -43.64 -30.28
CA LEU A 372 -9.61 -42.42 -30.30
C LEU A 372 -9.22 -41.93 -28.90
N ALA A 373 -8.92 -42.85 -27.97
CA ALA A 373 -8.70 -42.52 -26.56
C ALA A 373 -7.56 -41.51 -26.32
N TRP A 374 -6.44 -41.65 -27.02
CA TRP A 374 -5.33 -40.69 -26.99
C TRP A 374 -5.76 -39.27 -27.37
N LEU A 375 -6.49 -39.12 -28.48
CA LEU A 375 -6.88 -37.81 -29.02
C LEU A 375 -7.82 -37.09 -28.05
N ILE A 376 -8.78 -37.84 -27.48
CA ILE A 376 -9.73 -37.31 -26.51
C ILE A 376 -9.02 -36.97 -25.19
N TYR A 377 -8.09 -37.80 -24.72
CA TYR A 377 -7.28 -37.50 -23.54
C TYR A 377 -6.47 -36.22 -23.71
N ASP A 378 -5.67 -36.12 -24.78
CA ASP A 378 -4.81 -34.95 -25.05
C ASP A 378 -5.63 -33.66 -25.18
N THR A 379 -6.78 -33.73 -25.85
CA THR A 379 -7.68 -32.59 -26.02
C THR A 379 -8.29 -32.16 -24.68
N LEU A 380 -8.86 -33.10 -23.92
CA LEU A 380 -9.60 -32.77 -22.70
C LEU A 380 -8.69 -32.31 -21.56
N ILE A 381 -7.48 -32.85 -21.44
CA ILE A 381 -6.50 -32.35 -20.46
C ILE A 381 -6.21 -30.86 -20.74
N LYS A 382 -5.95 -30.48 -21.99
CA LYS A 382 -5.70 -29.08 -22.37
C LYS A 382 -6.93 -28.18 -22.18
N TRP A 383 -8.11 -28.68 -22.54
CA TRP A 383 -9.35 -27.91 -22.43
C TRP A 383 -9.73 -27.65 -20.98
N MET A 384 -9.61 -28.65 -20.10
CA MET A 384 -9.94 -28.53 -18.68
C MET A 384 -8.87 -27.77 -17.88
N ASP A 385 -7.62 -27.72 -18.37
CA ASP A 385 -6.57 -26.89 -17.80
C ASP A 385 -6.82 -25.39 -18.02
N ASN A 386 -7.53 -25.03 -19.09
CA ASN A 386 -7.94 -23.66 -19.35
C ASN A 386 -9.07 -23.22 -18.37
N PRO A 387 -8.90 -22.15 -17.57
CA PRO A 387 -9.93 -21.66 -16.65
C PRO A 387 -11.26 -21.25 -17.32
N LEU A 388 -11.21 -20.94 -18.62
CA LEU A 388 -12.37 -20.60 -19.45
C LEU A 388 -12.95 -21.80 -20.20
N GLY A 389 -12.31 -22.97 -20.11
CA GLY A 389 -12.75 -24.20 -20.77
C GLY A 389 -13.94 -24.88 -20.09
N PRO A 390 -14.31 -26.09 -20.57
CA PRO A 390 -15.44 -26.84 -20.05
C PRO A 390 -15.24 -27.27 -18.59
N GLN A 391 -16.32 -27.27 -17.83
CA GLN A 391 -16.34 -27.64 -16.41
C GLN A 391 -17.53 -28.55 -16.11
N GLY A 392 -17.44 -29.31 -15.02
CA GLY A 392 -18.54 -30.12 -14.52
C GLY A 392 -18.29 -31.62 -14.65
N GLN A 393 -19.15 -32.39 -14.00
CA GLN A 393 -18.91 -33.82 -13.76
C GLN A 393 -18.92 -34.65 -15.05
N GLN A 394 -19.66 -34.25 -16.08
CA GLN A 394 -19.72 -34.99 -17.35
C GLN A 394 -18.37 -34.95 -18.08
N TRP A 395 -17.72 -33.78 -18.12
CA TRP A 395 -16.38 -33.61 -18.68
C TRP A 395 -15.33 -34.36 -17.86
N VAL A 396 -15.38 -34.24 -16.52
CA VAL A 396 -14.51 -35.01 -15.61
C VAL A 396 -14.61 -36.51 -15.90
N ASN A 397 -15.83 -37.05 -15.99
CA ASN A 397 -16.06 -38.46 -16.25
C ASN A 397 -15.54 -38.89 -17.63
N LEU A 398 -15.72 -38.05 -18.66
CA LEU A 398 -15.22 -38.35 -20.00
C LEU A 398 -13.69 -38.35 -20.05
N THR A 399 -13.04 -37.36 -19.42
CA THR A 399 -11.59 -37.31 -19.28
C THR A 399 -11.06 -38.52 -18.53
N HIS A 400 -11.72 -38.92 -17.42
CA HIS A 400 -11.35 -40.11 -16.66
C HIS A 400 -11.43 -41.39 -17.49
N ARG A 401 -12.51 -41.57 -18.25
CA ARG A 401 -12.65 -42.71 -19.18
C ARG A 401 -11.55 -42.69 -20.24
N ALA A 402 -11.29 -41.52 -20.86
CA ALA A 402 -10.26 -41.37 -21.88
C ALA A 402 -8.86 -41.69 -21.33
N THR A 403 -8.50 -41.19 -20.14
CA THR A 403 -7.22 -41.51 -19.47
C THR A 403 -7.08 -43.00 -19.22
N LEU A 404 -8.12 -43.66 -18.70
CA LEU A 404 -8.06 -45.09 -18.38
C LEU A 404 -7.98 -45.97 -19.63
N GLU A 405 -8.75 -45.67 -20.67
CA GLU A 405 -8.71 -46.42 -21.94
C GLU A 405 -7.38 -46.20 -22.66
N TYR A 406 -6.88 -44.96 -22.71
CA TYR A 406 -5.58 -44.68 -23.31
C TYR A 406 -4.45 -45.41 -22.57
N LEU A 407 -4.47 -45.40 -21.23
CA LEU A 407 -3.47 -46.11 -20.44
C LEU A 407 -3.53 -47.64 -20.63
N LYS A 408 -4.73 -48.23 -20.72
CA LYS A 408 -4.89 -49.67 -21.02
C LYS A 408 -4.33 -50.00 -22.40
N GLN A 409 -4.61 -49.18 -23.41
CA GLN A 409 -4.11 -49.38 -24.76
C GLN A 409 -2.58 -49.39 -24.77
N MET A 410 -1.92 -48.41 -24.13
CA MET A 410 -0.45 -48.38 -24.06
C MET A 410 0.14 -49.57 -23.31
N ILE A 411 -0.58 -50.12 -22.32
CA ILE A 411 -0.17 -51.34 -21.61
C ILE A 411 -0.30 -52.57 -22.50
N GLU A 412 -1.37 -52.67 -23.30
CA GLU A 412 -1.55 -53.74 -24.28
C GLU A 412 -0.48 -53.68 -25.39
N ASP A 413 -0.15 -52.48 -25.85
CA ASP A 413 0.88 -52.22 -26.87
C ASP A 413 2.32 -52.33 -26.33
N HIS A 414 2.49 -52.47 -25.00
CA HIS A 414 3.79 -52.54 -24.30
C HIS A 414 4.67 -51.28 -24.47
N GLU A 415 4.06 -50.11 -24.66
CA GLU A 415 4.74 -48.83 -24.86
C GLU A 415 5.10 -48.17 -23.50
N LEU A 416 6.19 -48.64 -22.88
CA LEU A 416 6.61 -48.22 -21.53
C LEU A 416 6.95 -46.72 -21.41
N ASP A 417 7.49 -46.13 -22.48
CA ASP A 417 7.85 -44.71 -22.53
C ASP A 417 6.58 -43.83 -22.51
N GLU A 418 5.55 -44.21 -23.24
CA GLU A 418 4.26 -43.51 -23.28
C GLU A 418 3.53 -43.63 -21.94
N ILE A 419 3.52 -44.83 -21.33
CA ILE A 419 2.95 -45.04 -19.99
C ILE A 419 3.64 -44.12 -18.98
N THR A 420 4.97 -44.04 -19.02
CA THR A 420 5.71 -43.12 -18.17
C THR A 420 5.27 -41.67 -18.40
N THR A 421 5.19 -41.24 -19.66
CA THR A 421 4.81 -39.88 -20.03
C THR A 421 3.45 -39.51 -19.46
N ILE A 422 2.45 -40.38 -19.65
CA ILE A 422 1.11 -40.21 -19.09
C ILE A 422 1.17 -40.07 -17.57
N LEU A 423 1.86 -40.97 -16.86
CA LEU A 423 1.94 -40.91 -15.40
C LEU A 423 2.59 -39.63 -14.87
N ARG A 424 3.59 -39.09 -15.58
CA ARG A 424 4.22 -37.80 -15.25
C ARG A 424 3.26 -36.63 -15.47
N GLU A 425 2.50 -36.63 -16.56
CA GLU A 425 1.49 -35.59 -16.81
C GLU A 425 0.46 -35.56 -15.68
N LEU A 426 -0.02 -36.71 -15.21
CA LEU A 426 -0.97 -36.83 -14.10
C LEU A 426 -0.48 -36.23 -12.77
N HIS A 427 0.84 -36.02 -12.61
CA HIS A 427 1.39 -35.33 -11.45
C HIS A 427 1.07 -33.84 -11.42
N VAL A 428 0.89 -33.21 -12.59
CA VAL A 428 0.75 -31.75 -12.75
C VAL A 428 -0.65 -31.31 -13.18
N VAL A 429 -1.56 -32.25 -13.47
CA VAL A 429 -2.95 -31.96 -13.83
C VAL A 429 -3.65 -31.12 -12.74
N THR A 430 -4.45 -30.14 -13.19
CA THR A 430 -5.24 -29.26 -12.32
C THR A 430 -6.30 -30.01 -11.51
N SER A 431 -6.72 -29.38 -10.40
CA SER A 431 -7.80 -29.91 -9.55
C SER A 431 -9.14 -30.02 -10.28
N ALA A 432 -9.35 -29.30 -11.39
CA ALA A 432 -10.57 -29.34 -12.20
C ALA A 432 -10.84 -30.74 -12.79
N VAL A 433 -9.79 -31.48 -13.14
CA VAL A 433 -9.92 -32.85 -13.67
C VAL A 433 -10.21 -33.86 -12.58
N ASN A 434 -9.97 -33.54 -11.29
CA ASN A 434 -10.24 -34.43 -10.17
C ASN A 434 -9.64 -35.83 -10.34
N ILE A 435 -8.35 -35.91 -10.71
CA ILE A 435 -7.69 -37.19 -11.05
C ILE A 435 -7.64 -38.16 -9.87
N GLU A 436 -7.67 -37.66 -8.63
CA GLU A 436 -7.62 -38.46 -7.40
C GLU A 436 -8.66 -39.58 -7.35
N ALA A 437 -9.84 -39.37 -7.97
CA ALA A 437 -10.92 -40.35 -8.01
C ALA A 437 -10.56 -41.63 -8.78
N ILE A 438 -9.65 -41.54 -9.77
CA ILE A 438 -9.24 -42.68 -10.60
C ILE A 438 -7.83 -43.19 -10.30
N VAL A 439 -7.04 -42.49 -9.49
CA VAL A 439 -5.69 -42.94 -9.10
C VAL A 439 -5.67 -44.38 -8.55
N PRO A 440 -6.59 -44.84 -7.69
CA PRO A 440 -6.61 -46.24 -7.25
C PRO A 440 -6.75 -47.25 -8.41
N GLN A 441 -7.50 -46.90 -9.45
CA GLN A 441 -7.66 -47.74 -10.64
C GLN A 441 -6.40 -47.72 -11.51
N ILE A 442 -5.81 -46.54 -11.71
CA ILE A 442 -4.53 -46.37 -12.41
C ILE A 442 -3.44 -47.21 -11.73
N VAL A 443 -3.32 -47.11 -10.40
CA VAL A 443 -2.37 -47.92 -9.62
C VAL A 443 -2.62 -49.40 -9.85
N LYS A 444 -3.87 -49.86 -9.78
CA LYS A 444 -4.21 -51.27 -10.00
C LYS A 444 -3.80 -51.78 -11.39
N ILE A 445 -4.02 -50.99 -12.44
CA ILE A 445 -3.77 -51.41 -13.83
C ILE A 445 -2.26 -51.38 -14.14
N VAL A 446 -1.52 -50.38 -13.63
CA VAL A 446 -0.09 -50.18 -13.94
C VAL A 446 0.84 -50.99 -13.02
N LEU A 447 0.39 -51.36 -11.81
CA LEU A 447 1.21 -52.04 -10.80
C LEU A 447 2.02 -53.26 -11.31
N PRO A 448 1.51 -54.15 -12.19
CA PRO A 448 2.30 -55.25 -12.72
C PRO A 448 3.58 -54.80 -13.46
N LEU A 449 3.52 -53.66 -14.16
CA LEU A 449 4.67 -53.08 -14.87
C LEU A 449 5.66 -52.42 -13.90
N ALA A 450 5.17 -51.83 -12.80
CA ALA A 450 6.02 -51.31 -11.74
C ALA A 450 6.84 -52.37 -11.00
N TYR A 451 6.56 -53.66 -11.19
CA TYR A 451 7.41 -54.74 -10.65
C TYR A 451 8.67 -54.99 -11.46
N ILE A 452 8.72 -54.50 -12.69
CA ILE A 452 9.82 -54.75 -13.64
C ILE A 452 10.49 -53.46 -14.14
N ASP A 453 9.81 -52.30 -14.05
CA ASP A 453 10.35 -51.00 -14.44
C ASP A 453 10.40 -50.02 -13.24
N ALA A 454 11.60 -49.54 -12.94
CA ALA A 454 11.84 -48.65 -11.80
C ALA A 454 11.24 -47.25 -12.00
N GLN A 455 11.20 -46.74 -13.23
CA GLN A 455 10.70 -45.40 -13.54
C GLN A 455 9.17 -45.35 -13.40
N ILE A 456 8.48 -46.39 -13.85
CA ILE A 456 7.05 -46.58 -13.63
C ILE A 456 6.76 -46.74 -12.13
N ALA A 457 7.58 -47.49 -11.40
CA ALA A 457 7.44 -47.64 -9.95
C ALA A 457 7.56 -46.31 -9.20
N ASP A 458 8.56 -45.49 -9.53
CA ASP A 458 8.75 -44.17 -8.95
C ASP A 458 7.57 -43.22 -9.26
N ASN A 459 7.08 -43.20 -10.51
CA ASN A 459 5.91 -42.38 -10.86
C ASN A 459 4.64 -42.79 -10.12
N LEU A 460 4.42 -44.11 -9.93
CA LEU A 460 3.32 -44.65 -9.13
C LEU A 460 3.47 -44.34 -7.64
N PHE A 461 4.70 -44.37 -7.11
CA PHE A 461 5.00 -43.94 -5.76
C PHE A 461 4.60 -42.47 -5.55
N LEU A 462 4.99 -41.57 -6.46
CA LEU A 462 4.67 -40.14 -6.37
C LEU A 462 3.16 -39.86 -6.50
N LEU A 463 2.46 -40.56 -7.41
CA LEU A 463 0.99 -40.52 -7.48
C LEU A 463 0.36 -40.99 -6.16
N GLY A 464 0.91 -42.04 -5.58
CA GLY A 464 0.51 -42.57 -4.28
C GLY A 464 0.68 -41.55 -3.15
N VAL A 465 1.85 -40.90 -3.09
CA VAL A 465 2.15 -39.85 -2.11
C VAL A 465 1.12 -38.73 -2.19
N LYS A 466 0.81 -38.27 -3.41
CA LYS A 466 -0.07 -37.13 -3.66
C LYS A 466 -1.55 -37.44 -3.41
N TYR A 467 -2.06 -38.55 -3.94
CA TYR A 467 -3.51 -38.76 -4.08
C TYR A 467 -4.07 -39.97 -3.31
N LEU A 468 -3.27 -40.99 -2.97
CA LEU A 468 -3.82 -42.14 -2.23
C LEU A 468 -4.10 -41.77 -0.76
N ALA A 469 -5.11 -42.43 -0.18
CA ALA A 469 -5.29 -42.40 1.27
C ALA A 469 -4.17 -43.20 1.97
N VAL A 470 -4.04 -43.02 3.29
CA VAL A 470 -2.95 -43.62 4.08
C VAL A 470 -2.91 -45.14 3.95
N ASP A 471 -4.04 -45.85 4.11
CA ASP A 471 -4.07 -47.32 4.08
C ASP A 471 -3.75 -47.92 2.69
N PRO A 472 -4.36 -47.48 1.57
CA PRO A 472 -3.98 -47.95 0.23
C PRO A 472 -2.51 -47.70 -0.10
N PHE A 473 -1.96 -46.54 0.30
CA PHE A 473 -0.54 -46.25 0.11
C PHE A 473 0.35 -47.22 0.91
N ARG A 474 -0.01 -47.51 2.18
CA ARG A 474 0.70 -48.51 2.99
C ARG A 474 0.66 -49.91 2.37
N GLN A 475 -0.49 -50.32 1.84
CA GLN A 475 -0.62 -51.60 1.15
C GLN A 475 0.32 -51.70 -0.05
N LEU A 476 0.37 -50.65 -0.88
CA LEU A 476 1.30 -50.55 -2.02
C LEU A 476 2.76 -50.67 -1.56
N MET A 477 3.16 -49.91 -0.55
CA MET A 477 4.55 -49.89 -0.02
C MET A 477 4.97 -51.18 0.71
N ASN A 478 3.99 -51.99 1.14
CA ASN A 478 4.26 -53.29 1.77
C ASN A 478 4.42 -54.44 0.77
N MET A 479 4.17 -54.21 -0.52
CA MET A 479 4.44 -55.19 -1.57
C MET A 479 5.94 -55.26 -1.87
N ASP A 480 6.59 -56.37 -1.55
CA ASP A 480 8.04 -56.54 -1.72
C ASP A 480 8.50 -56.30 -3.16
N LYS A 481 7.76 -56.82 -4.15
CA LYS A 481 8.07 -56.66 -5.59
C LYS A 481 8.01 -55.21 -6.07
N PHE A 482 7.11 -54.39 -5.51
CA PHE A 482 7.04 -52.96 -5.82
C PHE A 482 8.17 -52.21 -5.13
N ARG A 483 8.30 -52.43 -3.82
CA ARG A 483 9.29 -51.73 -2.99
C ARG A 483 10.72 -51.99 -3.46
N SER A 484 11.03 -53.19 -3.96
CA SER A 484 12.37 -53.50 -4.49
C SER A 484 12.76 -52.69 -5.73
N GLN A 485 11.80 -52.10 -6.44
CA GLN A 485 12.03 -51.27 -7.63
C GLN A 485 12.18 -49.77 -7.32
N LEU A 486 11.83 -49.35 -6.10
CA LEU A 486 11.96 -47.95 -5.69
C LEU A 486 13.41 -47.59 -5.34
N ASN A 487 13.69 -46.29 -5.27
CA ASN A 487 14.97 -45.77 -4.77
C ASN A 487 15.35 -46.43 -3.43
N PRO A 488 16.58 -46.98 -3.28
CA PRO A 488 17.02 -47.65 -2.05
C PRO A 488 16.87 -46.80 -0.78
N GLN A 489 16.93 -45.47 -0.89
CA GLN A 489 16.69 -44.58 0.24
C GLN A 489 15.22 -44.60 0.69
N ILE A 490 14.26 -44.65 -0.23
CA ILE A 490 12.84 -44.80 0.08
C ILE A 490 12.57 -46.16 0.75
N VAL A 491 13.23 -47.22 0.28
CA VAL A 491 13.14 -48.55 0.92
C VAL A 491 13.65 -48.50 2.37
N ARG A 492 14.78 -47.83 2.61
CA ARG A 492 15.33 -47.62 3.96
C ARG A 492 14.38 -46.78 4.83
N ALA A 493 13.91 -45.65 4.32
CA ALA A 493 12.94 -44.77 4.98
C ALA A 493 11.66 -45.52 5.37
N TRP A 494 11.10 -46.31 4.44
CA TRP A 494 9.94 -47.15 4.70
C TRP A 494 10.20 -48.19 5.79
N THR A 495 11.39 -48.80 5.78
CA THR A 495 11.78 -49.77 6.80
C THR A 495 11.80 -49.12 8.19
N TYR A 496 12.27 -47.87 8.31
CA TYR A 496 12.21 -47.13 9.58
C TYR A 496 10.78 -46.90 10.05
N ILE A 497 9.92 -46.44 9.15
CA ILE A 497 8.50 -46.16 9.44
C ILE A 497 7.76 -47.43 9.88
N ASN A 498 7.99 -48.55 9.19
CA ASN A 498 7.25 -49.79 9.40
C ASN A 498 7.80 -50.64 10.57
N THR A 499 9.13 -50.84 10.66
CA THR A 499 9.74 -51.77 11.63
C THR A 499 10.09 -51.11 12.97
N GLY A 500 10.35 -49.79 12.98
CA GLY A 500 10.75 -49.06 14.19
C GLY A 500 12.20 -49.27 14.63
N VAL A 501 13.06 -49.86 13.78
CA VAL A 501 14.50 -49.97 14.07
C VAL A 501 15.17 -48.59 13.90
N LEU A 502 15.70 -48.02 14.98
CA LEU A 502 16.25 -46.66 15.02
C LEU A 502 17.78 -46.65 14.90
N TYR A 503 18.33 -45.85 13.99
CA TYR A 503 19.75 -45.45 13.93
C TYR A 503 19.93 -44.03 14.53
N ALA A 504 21.14 -43.48 14.52
CA ALA A 504 21.39 -42.11 15.01
C ALA A 504 20.64 -41.07 14.14
N ASP A 505 19.66 -40.39 14.73
CA ASP A 505 18.75 -39.37 14.16
C ASP A 505 17.91 -39.78 12.93
N PRO A 506 16.85 -40.60 13.11
CA PRO A 506 16.04 -41.12 12.02
C PRO A 506 15.17 -40.06 11.32
N ALA A 507 14.84 -38.95 12.00
CA ALA A 507 14.04 -37.88 11.40
C ALA A 507 14.84 -37.09 10.34
N ALA A 508 16.13 -36.85 10.60
CA ALA A 508 17.02 -36.21 9.64
C ALA A 508 17.22 -37.07 8.36
N GLU A 509 17.29 -38.41 8.51
CA GLU A 509 17.45 -39.32 7.38
C GLU A 509 16.19 -39.38 6.49
N LEU A 510 14.98 -39.26 7.07
CA LEU A 510 13.74 -39.12 6.29
C LEU A 510 13.72 -37.83 5.45
N VAL A 511 14.17 -36.71 6.04
CA VAL A 511 14.29 -35.42 5.33
C VAL A 511 15.29 -35.52 4.18
N LYS A 512 16.44 -36.11 4.43
CA LYS A 512 17.44 -36.34 3.38
C LYS A 512 16.89 -37.20 2.25
N THR A 513 16.20 -38.30 2.58
CA THR A 513 15.59 -39.21 1.61
C THR A 513 14.57 -38.51 0.71
N ALA A 514 13.72 -37.65 1.30
CA ALA A 514 12.71 -36.91 0.53
C ALA A 514 13.32 -35.82 -0.37
N ARG A 515 14.40 -35.18 0.07
CA ARG A 515 15.11 -34.14 -0.69
C ARG A 515 15.69 -34.64 -2.01
N ASP A 516 16.06 -35.92 -2.09
CA ASP A 516 16.58 -36.54 -3.32
C ASP A 516 15.56 -36.54 -4.48
N TYR A 517 14.25 -36.34 -4.20
CA TYR A 517 13.20 -36.18 -5.22
C TYR A 517 12.96 -34.71 -5.64
N GLY A 518 13.76 -33.78 -5.12
CA GLY A 518 13.72 -32.36 -5.46
C GLY A 518 12.69 -31.53 -4.66
N GLU A 519 12.82 -30.21 -4.75
CA GLU A 519 12.06 -29.24 -3.92
C GLU A 519 10.53 -29.34 -4.08
N ASN A 520 10.05 -29.78 -5.25
CA ASN A 520 8.61 -29.91 -5.52
C ASN A 520 7.97 -31.10 -4.78
N TRP A 521 8.71 -32.20 -4.61
CA TRP A 521 8.19 -33.44 -4.03
C TRP A 521 8.62 -33.66 -2.58
N GLU A 522 9.75 -33.09 -2.15
CA GLU A 522 10.27 -33.19 -0.76
C GLU A 522 9.17 -32.96 0.29
N PRO A 523 8.36 -31.88 0.25
CA PRO A 523 7.37 -31.62 1.28
C PRO A 523 6.20 -32.61 1.27
N LEU A 524 5.81 -33.10 0.10
CA LEU A 524 4.70 -34.04 -0.07
C LEU A 524 5.06 -35.44 0.44
N ILE A 525 6.27 -35.90 0.11
CA ILE A 525 6.81 -37.18 0.59
C ILE A 525 6.94 -37.12 2.12
N LEU A 526 7.49 -36.03 2.65
CA LEU A 526 7.65 -35.83 4.10
C LEU A 526 6.32 -35.77 4.83
N LEU A 527 5.33 -35.05 4.29
CA LEU A 527 3.99 -35.04 4.85
C LEU A 527 3.40 -36.46 4.90
N ARG A 528 3.55 -37.24 3.83
CA ARG A 528 3.06 -38.62 3.79
C ARG A 528 3.76 -39.52 4.82
N PHE A 529 5.08 -39.39 4.95
CA PHE A 529 5.83 -40.12 5.98
C PHE A 529 5.43 -39.70 7.40
N ALA A 530 5.19 -38.41 7.62
CA ALA A 530 4.73 -37.89 8.91
C ALA A 530 3.33 -38.41 9.26
N GLU A 531 2.40 -38.49 8.30
CA GLU A 531 1.06 -39.08 8.49
C GLU A 531 1.14 -40.54 8.91
N ILE A 532 1.99 -41.33 8.26
CA ILE A 532 2.13 -42.75 8.58
C ILE A 532 2.84 -42.93 9.93
N ALA A 533 3.88 -42.14 10.20
CA ALA A 533 4.56 -42.15 11.50
C ALA A 533 3.61 -41.76 12.65
N ALA A 534 2.74 -40.78 12.43
CA ALA A 534 1.70 -40.39 13.38
C ALA A 534 0.66 -41.49 13.58
N PHE A 535 0.21 -42.12 12.49
CA PHE A 535 -0.73 -43.25 12.52
C PHE A 535 -0.15 -44.46 13.28
N GLU A 536 1.14 -44.75 13.11
CA GLU A 536 1.86 -45.85 13.76
C GLU A 536 2.45 -45.49 15.15
N ALA A 537 2.14 -44.30 15.67
CA ALA A 537 2.68 -43.79 16.94
C ALA A 537 4.22 -43.78 17.05
N ARG A 538 4.94 -43.58 15.94
CA ARG A 538 6.41 -43.55 15.85
C ARG A 538 7.00 -42.16 16.11
N MET A 539 6.87 -41.67 17.34
CA MET A 539 7.23 -40.27 17.70
C MET A 539 8.71 -39.92 17.52
N ALA A 540 9.61 -40.90 17.51
CA ALA A 540 11.02 -40.67 17.22
C ALA A 540 11.27 -40.10 15.80
N LEU A 541 10.31 -40.29 14.88
CA LEU A 541 10.35 -39.76 13.51
C LEU A 541 9.75 -38.34 13.41
N LEU A 542 8.98 -37.91 14.41
CA LEU A 542 8.25 -36.64 14.44
C LEU A 542 8.95 -35.61 15.33
N GLN A 543 10.25 -35.44 15.10
CA GLN A 543 11.12 -34.55 15.88
C GLN A 543 11.41 -33.23 15.12
N THR A 544 12.34 -32.42 15.62
CA THR A 544 12.70 -31.10 15.11
C THR A 544 12.83 -31.02 13.58
N PRO A 545 13.55 -31.91 12.86
CA PRO A 545 13.70 -31.81 11.41
C PRO A 545 12.37 -31.92 10.66
N MET A 546 11.51 -32.85 11.09
CA MET A 546 10.20 -33.07 10.48
C MET A 546 9.25 -31.90 10.75
N LEU A 547 9.18 -31.43 12.00
CA LEU A 547 8.31 -30.31 12.37
C LEU A 547 8.70 -29.00 11.70
N ALA A 548 10.00 -28.77 11.45
CA ALA A 548 10.46 -27.62 10.68
C ALA A 548 9.92 -27.63 9.25
N VAL A 549 9.93 -28.80 8.59
CA VAL A 549 9.40 -28.94 7.23
C VAL A 549 7.88 -28.81 7.19
N LEU A 550 7.16 -29.37 8.18
CA LEU A 550 5.71 -29.19 8.27
C LEU A 550 5.31 -27.73 8.49
N LEU A 551 6.09 -26.98 9.29
CA LEU A 551 5.90 -25.54 9.46
C LEU A 551 6.09 -24.78 8.15
N ASP A 552 7.19 -25.03 7.44
CA ASP A 552 7.44 -24.41 6.12
C ASP A 552 6.34 -24.75 5.11
N LEU A 553 5.84 -25.98 5.12
CA LEU A 553 4.76 -26.44 4.24
C LEU A 553 3.45 -25.68 4.48
N VAL A 554 3.04 -25.49 5.74
CA VAL A 554 1.80 -24.76 6.07
C VAL A 554 1.93 -23.28 5.70
N LEU A 555 3.10 -22.68 5.93
CA LEU A 555 3.35 -21.27 5.60
C LEU A 555 3.33 -21.03 4.08
N LYS A 556 3.80 -21.98 3.27
CA LYS A 556 3.86 -21.84 1.80
C LYS A 556 2.60 -22.32 1.07
N ASN A 557 1.95 -23.38 1.56
CA ASN A 557 0.87 -24.07 0.85
C ASN A 557 -0.31 -24.43 1.78
N PRO A 558 -1.33 -23.54 1.88
CA PRO A 558 -2.50 -23.76 2.73
C PRO A 558 -3.35 -25.00 2.39
N LEU A 559 -3.23 -25.52 1.15
CA LEU A 559 -3.97 -26.71 0.70
C LEU A 559 -3.72 -27.96 1.56
N TYR A 560 -2.54 -28.05 2.20
CA TYR A 560 -2.19 -29.19 3.04
C TYR A 560 -2.51 -29.00 4.52
N ALA A 561 -3.16 -27.89 4.90
CA ALA A 561 -3.44 -27.54 6.29
C ALA A 561 -4.23 -28.63 7.04
N SER A 562 -5.21 -29.27 6.40
CA SER A 562 -6.03 -30.32 7.02
C SER A 562 -5.20 -31.57 7.37
N ARG A 563 -4.30 -31.97 6.48
CA ARG A 563 -3.39 -33.12 6.66
C ARG A 563 -2.37 -32.84 7.78
N VAL A 564 -1.75 -31.66 7.77
CA VAL A 564 -0.80 -31.25 8.82
C VAL A 564 -1.48 -31.16 10.18
N ARG A 565 -2.72 -30.65 10.24
CA ARG A 565 -3.53 -30.59 11.47
C ARG A 565 -3.71 -31.98 12.10
N GLN A 566 -3.94 -33.03 11.30
CA GLN A 566 -4.08 -34.40 11.80
C GLN A 566 -2.77 -34.92 12.41
N VAL A 567 -1.64 -34.69 11.74
CA VAL A 567 -0.31 -35.10 12.23
C VAL A 567 0.02 -34.41 13.57
N VAL A 568 -0.14 -33.09 13.64
CA VAL A 568 0.14 -32.32 14.85
C VAL A 568 -0.76 -32.74 16.01
N SER A 569 -2.06 -32.98 15.74
CA SER A 569 -3.00 -33.47 16.76
C SER A 569 -2.61 -34.84 17.31
N ALA A 570 -1.93 -35.69 16.53
CA ALA A 570 -1.42 -36.97 17.00
C ALA A 570 -0.18 -36.80 17.90
N ILE A 571 0.76 -35.92 17.52
CA ILE A 571 1.97 -35.61 18.31
C ILE A 571 1.59 -35.04 19.67
N GLU A 572 0.61 -34.13 19.69
CA GLU A 572 0.13 -33.50 20.91
C GLU A 572 -0.48 -34.50 21.90
N ARG A 573 -0.84 -35.73 21.52
CA ARG A 573 -1.34 -36.73 22.49
C ARG A 573 -0.24 -37.34 23.36
N VAL A 574 1.03 -37.12 23.03
CA VAL A 574 2.19 -37.74 23.68
C VAL A 574 2.81 -36.78 24.72
N ASN A 575 3.70 -37.29 25.59
CA ASN A 575 4.40 -36.47 26.56
C ASN A 575 5.32 -35.47 25.87
N LEU A 576 5.13 -34.17 26.12
CA LEU A 576 5.88 -33.11 25.44
C LEU A 576 7.38 -33.09 25.83
N ALA A 577 7.73 -33.71 26.96
CA ALA A 577 9.13 -33.87 27.37
C ALA A 577 9.95 -34.76 26.43
N ASP A 578 9.29 -35.59 25.62
CA ASP A 578 9.95 -36.49 24.65
C ASP A 578 10.32 -35.76 23.33
N LEU A 579 9.92 -34.49 23.19
CA LEU A 579 10.24 -33.65 22.04
C LEU A 579 11.51 -32.84 22.31
N GLN A 580 12.52 -32.99 21.46
CA GLN A 580 13.77 -32.24 21.60
C GLN A 580 13.57 -30.76 21.25
N PRO A 581 14.07 -29.80 22.05
CA PRO A 581 14.04 -28.38 21.66
C PRO A 581 14.73 -28.16 20.30
N PRO A 582 14.19 -27.34 19.39
CA PRO A 582 13.02 -26.46 19.50
C PRO A 582 11.67 -27.06 19.04
N ALA A 583 11.50 -28.40 18.95
CA ALA A 583 10.26 -29.03 18.46
C ALA A 583 8.96 -28.52 19.14
N PRO A 584 8.88 -28.36 20.49
CA PRO A 584 7.68 -27.81 21.12
C PRO A 584 7.28 -26.42 20.60
N ARG A 585 8.26 -25.59 20.26
CA ARG A 585 8.02 -24.26 19.67
C ARG A 585 7.38 -24.40 18.28
N TYR A 586 7.89 -25.30 17.44
CA TYR A 586 7.35 -25.51 16.09
C TYR A 586 5.90 -25.98 16.12
N LEU A 587 5.47 -26.78 17.10
CA LEU A 587 4.06 -27.14 17.26
C LEU A 587 3.16 -25.90 17.44
N LEU A 588 3.58 -24.94 18.26
CA LEU A 588 2.83 -23.70 18.47
C LEU A 588 2.82 -22.84 17.20
N GLN A 589 3.94 -22.75 16.48
CA GLN A 589 4.01 -22.01 15.22
C GLN A 589 3.11 -22.63 14.14
N ILE A 590 3.06 -23.95 14.04
CA ILE A 590 2.18 -24.66 13.10
C ILE A 590 0.71 -24.37 13.46
N ARG A 591 0.32 -24.49 14.74
CA ARG A 591 -1.05 -24.18 15.18
C ARG A 591 -1.46 -22.73 14.91
N LEU A 592 -0.54 -21.80 15.13
CA LEU A 592 -0.74 -20.39 14.82
C LEU A 592 -0.94 -20.16 13.31
N ALA A 593 -0.10 -20.78 12.46
CA ALA A 593 -0.21 -20.69 11.01
C ALA A 593 -1.48 -21.37 10.44
N LEU A 594 -1.95 -22.44 11.08
CA LEU A 594 -3.19 -23.15 10.71
C LEU A 594 -4.47 -22.40 11.11
N GLY A 595 -4.37 -21.34 11.92
CA GLY A 595 -5.54 -20.61 12.44
C GLY A 595 -6.31 -21.35 13.56
N ASP A 596 -5.71 -22.37 14.18
CA ASP A 596 -6.34 -23.21 15.22
C ASP A 596 -6.16 -22.59 16.62
N TYR A 597 -6.66 -21.37 16.83
CA TYR A 597 -6.30 -20.56 18.01
C TYR A 597 -6.71 -21.16 19.37
N GLU A 598 -7.82 -21.89 19.42
CA GLU A 598 -8.25 -22.57 20.65
C GLU A 598 -7.28 -23.71 21.03
N GLU A 599 -6.86 -24.51 20.04
CA GLU A 599 -5.90 -25.58 20.25
C GLU A 599 -4.51 -25.01 20.55
N LEU A 600 -4.12 -23.92 19.89
CA LEU A 600 -2.91 -23.17 20.22
C LEU A 600 -2.90 -22.78 21.71
N ALA A 601 -4.01 -22.22 22.23
CA ALA A 601 -4.13 -21.83 23.63
C ALA A 601 -3.96 -23.04 24.58
N ARG A 602 -4.63 -24.16 24.27
CA ARG A 602 -4.53 -25.40 25.04
C ARG A 602 -3.09 -25.92 25.07
N GLN A 603 -2.40 -25.90 23.93
CA GLN A 603 -0.99 -26.32 23.86
C GLN A 603 -0.05 -25.34 24.57
N MET A 604 -0.30 -24.03 24.51
CA MET A 604 0.47 -23.03 25.26
C MET A 604 0.38 -23.29 26.77
N LEU A 605 -0.81 -23.58 27.30
CA LEU A 605 -1.02 -23.89 28.71
C LEU A 605 -0.41 -25.24 29.12
N ARG A 606 -0.50 -26.23 28.23
CA ARG A 606 0.12 -27.54 28.46
C ARG A 606 1.64 -27.46 28.50
N GLN A 607 2.26 -26.70 27.59
CA GLN A 607 3.70 -26.47 27.60
C GLN A 607 4.15 -25.71 28.85
N LEU A 608 3.37 -24.72 29.30
CA LEU A 608 3.63 -24.03 30.57
C LEU A 608 3.71 -25.02 31.74
N GLY A 609 2.74 -25.93 31.84
CA GLY A 609 2.68 -26.93 32.91
C GLY A 609 3.76 -28.02 32.83
N GLN A 610 4.10 -28.50 31.62
CA GLN A 610 5.00 -29.65 31.44
C GLN A 610 6.48 -29.27 31.25
N LEU A 611 6.78 -28.14 30.59
CA LEU A 611 8.14 -27.80 30.18
C LEU A 611 8.73 -26.61 30.96
N TYR A 612 7.88 -25.70 31.45
CA TYR A 612 8.29 -24.40 31.97
C TYR A 612 7.79 -24.08 33.40
N ALA A 613 7.49 -25.10 34.20
CA ALA A 613 7.09 -24.92 35.59
C ALA A 613 8.23 -24.35 36.48
N GLY A 614 7.86 -23.64 37.55
CA GLY A 614 8.80 -23.09 38.53
C GLY A 614 9.61 -21.91 37.97
N ASP A 615 10.94 -21.96 38.11
CA ASP A 615 11.84 -20.85 37.77
C ASP A 615 11.98 -20.58 36.25
N ARG A 616 11.35 -21.41 35.41
CA ARG A 616 11.42 -21.33 33.93
C ARG A 616 10.33 -20.47 33.28
N GLN A 617 9.55 -19.73 34.07
CA GLN A 617 8.49 -18.85 33.54
C GLN A 617 9.02 -17.78 32.57
N MET A 618 10.23 -17.26 32.79
CA MET A 618 10.84 -16.30 31.86
C MET A 618 11.21 -16.93 30.51
N ASP A 619 11.63 -18.20 30.51
CA ASP A 619 11.93 -18.92 29.27
C ASP A 619 10.65 -19.22 28.47
N TYR A 620 9.53 -19.45 29.17
CA TYR A 620 8.22 -19.57 28.54
C TYR A 620 7.79 -18.27 27.84
N LEU A 621 7.93 -17.12 28.50
CA LEU A 621 7.58 -15.83 27.90
C LEU A 621 8.45 -15.53 26.66
N LYS A 622 9.76 -15.80 26.73
CA LYS A 622 10.67 -15.68 25.56
C LYS A 622 10.26 -16.59 24.41
N MET A 623 9.84 -17.82 24.73
CA MET A 623 9.35 -18.77 23.73
C MET A 623 8.07 -18.24 23.05
N ILE A 624 7.08 -17.76 23.81
CA ILE A 624 5.85 -17.15 23.26
C ILE A 624 6.20 -15.98 22.36
N GLY A 625 7.07 -15.08 22.82
CA GLY A 625 7.49 -13.92 22.04
C GLY A 625 8.11 -14.33 20.71
N THR A 626 8.93 -15.38 20.71
CA THR A 626 9.51 -15.93 19.47
C THR A 626 8.44 -16.51 18.53
N VAL A 627 7.44 -17.24 19.06
CA VAL A 627 6.35 -17.82 18.26
C VAL A 627 5.59 -16.73 17.50
N PHE A 628 5.15 -15.68 18.19
CA PHE A 628 4.34 -14.63 17.57
C PHE A 628 5.16 -13.63 16.73
N ALA A 629 6.45 -13.44 17.02
CA ALA A 629 7.30 -12.56 16.22
C ALA A 629 7.78 -13.19 14.91
N THR A 630 7.95 -14.52 14.86
CA THR A 630 8.56 -15.22 13.71
C THR A 630 7.58 -15.98 12.82
N THR A 631 6.33 -16.17 13.26
CA THR A 631 5.31 -16.85 12.48
C THR A 631 4.52 -15.82 11.66
N GLN A 632 4.58 -15.92 10.34
CA GLN A 632 3.85 -15.01 9.46
C GLN A 632 2.35 -15.38 9.47
N ILE A 633 1.53 -14.51 10.06
CA ILE A 633 0.07 -14.56 9.93
C ILE A 633 -0.42 -13.29 9.22
N PRO A 634 -1.55 -13.32 8.48
CA PRO A 634 -2.10 -12.11 7.90
C PRO A 634 -2.43 -11.07 8.99
N VAL A 635 -2.11 -9.78 8.74
CA VAL A 635 -2.31 -8.68 9.72
C VAL A 635 -3.75 -8.65 10.25
N GLN A 636 -4.73 -8.87 9.35
CA GLN A 636 -6.16 -8.91 9.66
C GLN A 636 -6.55 -10.04 10.63
N ASP A 637 -5.78 -11.12 10.69
CA ASP A 637 -6.03 -12.27 11.55
C ASP A 637 -5.37 -12.14 12.93
N VAL A 638 -4.47 -11.18 13.13
CA VAL A 638 -3.79 -10.94 14.42
C VAL A 638 -4.79 -10.71 15.56
N PRO A 639 -5.81 -9.82 15.45
CA PRO A 639 -6.78 -9.64 16.53
C PRO A 639 -7.59 -10.92 16.80
N ARG A 640 -7.90 -11.70 15.76
CA ARG A 640 -8.61 -12.97 15.88
C ARG A 640 -7.76 -14.02 16.61
N ALA A 641 -6.47 -14.08 16.30
CA ALA A 641 -5.53 -14.98 16.96
C ALA A 641 -5.40 -14.67 18.45
N LEU A 642 -5.20 -13.38 18.79
CA LEU A 642 -5.05 -12.93 20.18
C LEU A 642 -6.33 -13.13 20.99
N LYS A 643 -7.49 -12.85 20.39
CA LYS A 643 -8.79 -13.16 21.02
C LYS A 643 -8.96 -14.66 21.23
N GLY A 644 -8.62 -15.48 20.23
CA GLY A 644 -8.73 -16.93 20.33
C GLY A 644 -7.90 -17.54 21.46
N ILE A 645 -6.66 -17.06 21.65
CA ILE A 645 -5.83 -17.52 22.78
C ILE A 645 -6.33 -16.99 24.14
N HIS A 646 -6.88 -15.78 24.17
CA HIS A 646 -7.49 -15.21 25.38
C HIS A 646 -8.71 -16.02 25.83
N ASP A 647 -9.63 -16.29 24.90
CA ASP A 647 -10.82 -17.09 25.13
C ASP A 647 -10.44 -18.54 25.51
N GLY A 648 -9.34 -19.06 24.96
CA GLY A 648 -8.75 -20.35 25.32
C GLY A 648 -8.00 -20.39 26.66
N GLY A 649 -7.95 -19.27 27.41
CA GLY A 649 -7.45 -19.21 28.78
C GLY A 649 -6.05 -18.61 28.97
N VAL A 650 -5.36 -18.19 27.91
CA VAL A 650 -4.08 -17.47 28.00
C VAL A 650 -4.34 -16.02 28.39
N LYS A 651 -3.95 -15.63 29.62
CA LYS A 651 -4.26 -14.31 30.20
C LYS A 651 -3.00 -13.59 30.69
N SER A 652 -3.15 -12.32 31.03
CA SER A 652 -2.11 -11.51 31.69
C SER A 652 -0.80 -11.45 30.88
N VAL A 653 0.36 -11.67 31.51
CA VAL A 653 1.69 -11.47 30.92
C VAL A 653 1.92 -12.27 29.63
N PRO A 654 1.61 -13.59 29.53
CA PRO A 654 1.68 -14.33 28.27
C PRO A 654 0.91 -13.70 27.11
N LEU A 655 -0.30 -13.18 27.37
CA LEU A 655 -1.13 -12.54 26.35
C LEU A 655 -0.53 -11.21 25.90
N ILE A 656 0.00 -10.43 26.83
CA ILE A 656 0.68 -9.16 26.54
C ILE A 656 1.92 -9.43 25.68
N VAL A 657 2.76 -10.40 26.06
CA VAL A 657 3.94 -10.79 25.29
C VAL A 657 3.55 -11.27 23.88
N ALA A 658 2.53 -12.11 23.75
CA ALA A 658 2.01 -12.52 22.44
C ALA A 658 1.53 -11.32 21.60
N SER A 659 0.80 -10.39 22.22
CA SER A 659 0.27 -9.20 21.56
C SER A 659 1.39 -8.31 21.03
N ILE A 660 2.39 -8.02 21.87
CA ILE A 660 3.51 -7.17 21.47
C ILE A 660 4.37 -7.84 20.39
N SER A 661 4.64 -9.14 20.51
CA SER A 661 5.41 -9.88 19.51
C SER A 661 4.66 -10.05 18.19
N ALA A 662 3.33 -10.15 18.21
CA ALA A 662 2.54 -10.12 16.97
C ALA A 662 2.64 -8.74 16.28
N ILE A 663 2.62 -7.65 17.05
CA ILE A 663 2.86 -6.28 16.53
C ILE A 663 4.28 -6.19 15.93
N GLN A 664 5.28 -6.80 16.56
CA GLN A 664 6.65 -6.86 16.04
C GLN A 664 6.73 -7.54 14.65
N GLY A 665 5.90 -8.55 14.39
CA GLY A 665 5.79 -9.16 13.05
C GLY A 665 5.24 -8.20 11.98
N HIS A 666 4.55 -7.13 12.40
CA HIS A 666 3.77 -6.24 11.52
C HIS A 666 3.99 -4.75 11.83
N VAL A 667 5.21 -4.35 12.23
CA VAL A 667 5.50 -2.98 12.68
C VAL A 667 5.10 -1.95 11.62
N GLY A 668 4.17 -1.06 12.00
CA GLY A 668 3.66 0.02 11.14
C GLY A 668 2.31 -0.26 10.46
N ALA A 669 1.72 -1.44 10.67
CA ALA A 669 0.39 -1.78 10.15
C ALA A 669 -0.72 -0.98 10.85
N MET A 670 -1.53 -0.26 10.07
CA MET A 670 -2.57 0.63 10.60
C MET A 670 -3.68 -0.13 11.34
N GLU A 671 -3.96 -1.35 10.90
CA GLU A 671 -4.99 -2.24 11.42
C GLU A 671 -4.73 -2.63 12.89
N LEU A 672 -3.49 -2.49 13.35
CA LEU A 672 -3.08 -2.83 14.72
C LEU A 672 -3.03 -1.63 15.67
N ASP A 673 -3.30 -0.40 15.21
CA ASP A 673 -3.19 0.81 16.04
C ASP A 673 -4.05 0.70 17.33
N GLY A 674 -5.28 0.18 17.22
CA GLY A 674 -6.15 -0.02 18.39
C GLY A 674 -5.62 -1.04 19.41
N LEU A 675 -4.98 -2.11 18.94
CA LEU A 675 -4.34 -3.11 19.80
C LEU A 675 -3.09 -2.52 20.48
N VAL A 676 -2.29 -1.76 19.73
CA VAL A 676 -1.08 -1.09 20.23
C VAL A 676 -1.44 -0.09 21.34
N ASP A 677 -2.49 0.72 21.14
CA ASP A 677 -2.99 1.65 22.14
C ASP A 677 -3.49 0.94 23.41
N GLN A 678 -4.21 -0.18 23.25
CA GLN A 678 -4.71 -0.97 24.37
C GLN A 678 -3.57 -1.56 25.20
N VAL A 679 -2.58 -2.18 24.55
CA VAL A 679 -1.42 -2.79 25.23
C VAL A 679 -0.55 -1.72 25.89
N ALA A 680 -0.32 -0.60 25.21
CA ALA A 680 0.42 0.52 25.77
C ALA A 680 -0.24 1.08 27.03
N GLN A 681 -1.56 1.26 27.01
CA GLN A 681 -2.32 1.72 28.17
C GLN A 681 -2.22 0.73 29.34
N GLN A 682 -2.35 -0.56 29.06
CA GLN A 682 -2.25 -1.59 30.09
C GLN A 682 -0.88 -1.61 30.79
N ILE A 683 0.22 -1.43 30.04
CA ILE A 683 1.58 -1.35 30.62
C ILE A 683 1.75 -0.09 31.49
N VAL A 684 1.14 1.02 31.09
CA VAL A 684 1.18 2.29 31.84
C VAL A 684 0.41 2.18 33.16
N ASP A 685 -0.78 1.57 33.12
CA ASP A 685 -1.65 1.40 34.29
C ASP A 685 -1.07 0.38 35.28
N GLU A 686 -0.48 -0.71 34.76
CA GLU A 686 0.06 -1.82 35.55
C GLU A 686 1.60 -1.84 35.52
N ARG A 687 2.23 -0.87 36.19
CA ARG A 687 3.71 -0.70 36.13
C ARG A 687 4.54 -1.92 36.54
N TYR A 688 4.00 -2.83 37.37
CA TYR A 688 4.70 -4.06 37.76
C TYR A 688 4.96 -5.01 36.56
N LEU A 689 4.21 -4.85 35.45
CA LEU A 689 4.40 -5.62 34.23
C LEU A 689 5.72 -5.30 33.53
N ILE A 690 6.29 -4.11 33.74
CA ILE A 690 7.55 -3.69 33.12
C ILE A 690 8.68 -4.66 33.47
N ASP A 691 8.67 -5.21 34.69
CA ASP A 691 9.67 -6.15 35.18
C ASP A 691 9.50 -7.57 34.59
N MET A 692 8.35 -7.86 33.99
CA MET A 692 7.99 -9.18 33.47
C MET A 692 7.99 -9.26 31.94
N ILE A 693 7.94 -8.12 31.25
CA ILE A 693 7.90 -8.05 29.78
C ILE A 693 9.33 -7.93 29.22
N PRO A 694 9.71 -8.74 28.20
CA PRO A 694 11.00 -8.59 27.53
C PRO A 694 11.17 -7.18 26.92
N PRO A 695 12.31 -6.50 27.09
CA PRO A 695 12.53 -5.14 26.58
C PRO A 695 12.37 -5.02 25.07
N GLU A 696 12.74 -6.06 24.31
CA GLU A 696 12.61 -6.10 22.86
C GLU A 696 11.14 -5.93 22.42
N ALA A 697 10.21 -6.40 23.25
CA ALA A 697 8.79 -6.21 23.06
C ALA A 697 8.43 -4.72 23.24
N ILE A 698 8.87 -4.08 24.32
CA ILE A 698 8.60 -2.65 24.59
C ILE A 698 9.17 -1.75 23.48
N ILE A 699 10.35 -2.09 22.93
CA ILE A 699 10.92 -1.41 21.75
C ILE A 699 10.02 -1.56 20.52
N SER A 700 9.41 -2.73 20.32
CA SER A 700 8.54 -2.97 19.16
C SER A 700 7.29 -2.07 19.20
N LEU A 701 6.74 -1.78 20.38
CA LEU A 701 5.66 -0.80 20.55
C LEU A 701 6.12 0.62 20.17
N LEU A 702 7.33 1.02 20.57
CA LEU A 702 7.93 2.30 20.17
C LEU A 702 8.15 2.39 18.67
N ASP A 703 8.67 1.33 18.06
CA ASP A 703 8.95 1.26 16.64
C ASP A 703 7.66 1.39 15.83
N HIS A 704 6.56 0.81 16.31
CA HIS A 704 5.24 0.97 15.70
C HIS A 704 4.81 2.44 15.70
N TYR A 705 4.78 3.10 16.86
CA TYR A 705 4.38 4.51 16.95
C TYR A 705 5.32 5.45 16.18
N THR A 706 6.62 5.12 16.15
CA THR A 706 7.63 5.83 15.37
C THR A 706 7.35 5.73 13.87
N ARG A 707 7.13 4.51 13.34
CA ARG A 707 6.79 4.32 11.92
C ARG A 707 5.48 4.99 11.54
N ARG A 708 4.48 4.98 12.44
CA ARG A 708 3.18 5.64 12.25
C ARG A 708 3.25 7.17 12.45
N LYS A 709 4.38 7.71 12.91
CA LYS A 709 4.53 9.13 13.32
C LYS A 709 3.46 9.58 14.33
N ASN A 710 3.03 8.67 15.21
CA ASN A 710 2.00 8.95 16.21
C ASN A 710 2.62 9.57 17.47
N SER A 711 2.70 10.91 17.49
CA SER A 711 3.26 11.65 18.63
C SER A 711 2.47 11.45 19.93
N ALA A 712 1.15 11.27 19.88
CA ALA A 712 0.33 11.04 21.07
C ALA A 712 0.62 9.68 21.71
N GLY A 713 0.72 8.63 20.91
CA GLY A 713 1.08 7.28 21.37
C GLY A 713 2.49 7.22 21.97
N LEU A 714 3.45 7.94 21.38
CA LEU A 714 4.81 8.03 21.92
C LEU A 714 4.88 8.68 23.29
N VAL A 715 4.09 9.73 23.53
CA VAL A 715 4.01 10.37 24.86
C VAL A 715 3.55 9.37 25.92
N LYS A 716 2.57 8.51 25.61
CA LYS A 716 2.03 7.52 26.57
C LYS A 716 3.11 6.55 27.07
N ILE A 717 3.97 6.07 26.17
CA ILE A 717 4.99 5.06 26.52
C ILE A 717 6.37 5.66 26.84
N ALA A 718 6.57 6.97 26.65
CA ALA A 718 7.86 7.65 26.88
C ALA A 718 8.40 7.48 28.31
N ASN A 719 7.53 7.39 29.31
CA ASN A 719 7.92 7.22 30.70
C ASN A 719 8.19 5.76 31.10
N VAL A 720 7.67 4.80 30.33
CA VAL A 720 7.86 3.36 30.55
C VAL A 720 9.26 2.91 30.09
N VAL A 721 9.73 3.50 29.01
CA VAL A 721 10.93 3.08 28.28
C VAL A 721 12.22 3.28 29.10
N PRO A 722 12.45 4.41 29.79
CA PRO A 722 13.58 4.57 30.71
C PRO A 722 13.60 3.54 31.86
N LEU A 723 12.43 3.15 32.37
CA LEU A 723 12.31 2.19 33.46
C LEU A 723 12.73 0.79 32.99
N ALA A 724 12.23 0.36 31.83
CA ALA A 724 12.68 -0.87 31.20
C ALA A 724 14.19 -0.85 30.90
N ALA A 725 14.71 0.28 30.41
CA ALA A 725 16.14 0.45 30.10
C ALA A 725 17.05 0.31 31.34
N GLN A 726 16.59 0.78 32.51
CA GLN A 726 17.38 0.79 33.74
C GLN A 726 17.83 -0.62 34.13
N GLN A 727 16.99 -1.63 33.89
CA GLN A 727 17.27 -3.04 34.22
C GLN A 727 18.43 -3.64 33.42
N HIS A 728 18.79 -3.04 32.28
CA HIS A 728 19.81 -3.56 31.36
C HIS A 728 21.18 -2.89 31.50
N GLY A 729 21.38 -2.08 32.54
CA GLY A 729 22.67 -1.46 32.82
C GLY A 729 23.23 -0.69 31.62
N THR A 730 24.43 -1.08 31.15
CA THR A 730 25.11 -0.43 30.02
C THR A 730 24.36 -0.61 28.69
N ASN A 731 23.66 -1.73 28.49
CA ASN A 731 22.87 -1.97 27.28
C ASN A 731 21.64 -1.05 27.23
N GLY A 732 21.09 -0.69 28.38
CA GLY A 732 20.01 0.30 28.50
C GLY A 732 20.41 1.69 27.99
N ILE A 733 21.66 2.10 28.21
CA ILE A 733 22.18 3.40 27.73
C ILE A 733 22.17 3.44 26.19
N ARG A 734 22.61 2.37 25.54
CA ARG A 734 22.59 2.26 24.07
C ARG A 734 21.16 2.23 23.54
N MET A 735 20.29 1.45 24.17
CA MET A 735 18.87 1.36 23.82
C MET A 735 18.19 2.72 23.83
N ILE A 736 18.37 3.51 24.89
CA ILE A 736 17.81 4.85 25.03
C ILE A 736 18.40 5.83 23.99
N THR A 737 19.69 5.69 23.67
CA THR A 737 20.35 6.48 22.62
C THR A 737 19.73 6.21 21.24
N ASP A 738 19.51 4.94 20.92
CA ASP A 738 18.94 4.54 19.63
C ASP A 738 17.47 4.95 19.52
N ILE A 739 16.71 4.85 20.61
CA ILE A 739 15.31 5.31 20.68
C ILE A 739 15.25 6.83 20.44
N HIS A 740 16.12 7.60 21.07
CA HIS A 740 16.18 9.05 20.85
C HIS A 740 16.48 9.41 19.39
N LYS A 741 17.45 8.74 18.76
CA LYS A 741 17.77 8.95 17.34
C LYS A 741 16.59 8.65 16.43
N ARG A 742 15.80 7.62 16.78
CA ARG A 742 14.59 7.27 16.05
C ARG A 742 13.54 8.36 16.17
N MET A 743 13.41 9.03 17.33
CA MET A 743 12.44 10.10 17.63
C MET A 743 12.70 11.47 16.97
N ASP A 744 13.69 11.60 16.08
CA ASP A 744 14.10 12.87 15.48
C ASP A 744 13.42 13.15 14.12
N TRP A 745 12.10 13.39 14.10
CA TRP A 745 11.38 13.72 12.86
C TRP A 745 10.47 14.95 12.93
N ASP A 746 9.98 15.37 14.11
CA ASP A 746 9.25 16.62 14.28
C ASP A 746 9.64 17.34 15.60
N ALA A 747 9.08 18.53 15.86
CA ALA A 747 9.41 19.31 17.06
C ALA A 747 8.92 18.62 18.36
N ARG A 748 7.74 18.01 18.33
CA ARG A 748 7.10 17.37 19.48
C ARG A 748 7.77 16.04 19.81
N SER A 749 8.16 15.26 18.79
CA SER A 749 8.88 14.00 18.94
C SER A 749 10.28 14.22 19.50
N ARG A 750 10.97 15.28 19.08
CA ARG A 750 12.28 15.69 19.65
C ARG A 750 12.17 16.07 21.12
N GLU A 751 11.11 16.77 21.50
CA GLU A 751 10.84 17.14 22.89
C GLU A 751 10.59 15.90 23.76
N VAL A 752 9.75 14.97 23.29
CA VAL A 752 9.52 13.68 23.94
C VAL A 752 10.82 12.87 24.03
N GLY A 753 11.59 12.83 22.96
CA GLY A 753 12.89 12.17 22.93
C GLY A 753 13.87 12.75 23.95
N LEU A 754 13.88 14.07 24.16
CA LEU A 754 14.67 14.71 25.22
C LEU A 754 14.14 14.34 26.61
N GLN A 755 12.82 14.26 26.78
CA GLN A 755 12.20 13.86 28.05
C GLN A 755 12.57 12.42 28.45
N VAL A 756 12.67 11.49 27.50
CA VAL A 756 13.15 10.11 27.75
C VAL A 756 14.57 10.14 28.31
N LEU A 757 15.46 10.94 27.71
CA LEU A 757 16.85 11.10 28.18
C LEU A 757 16.92 11.72 29.58
N ARG A 758 16.14 12.79 29.82
CA ARG A 758 16.07 13.45 31.14
C ARG A 758 15.61 12.48 32.21
N THR A 759 14.54 11.75 31.95
CA THR A 759 13.98 10.74 32.87
C THR A 759 15.03 9.66 33.18
N PHE A 760 15.73 9.16 32.18
CA PHE A 760 16.78 8.17 32.38
C PHE A 760 17.95 8.68 33.24
N VAL A 761 18.34 9.96 33.10
CA VAL A 761 19.35 10.60 33.95
C VAL A 761 18.86 10.75 35.39
N ARG A 762 17.59 11.11 35.60
CA ARG A 762 16.98 11.26 36.94
C ARG A 762 16.86 9.93 37.69
N LEU A 763 16.65 8.82 36.99
CA LEU A 763 16.59 7.47 37.58
C LEU A 763 17.95 6.98 38.14
N GLN A 764 19.03 7.73 37.96
CA GLN A 764 20.35 7.33 38.45
C GLN A 764 20.54 7.82 39.89
N ASN A 765 20.64 6.88 40.83
CA ASN A 765 20.87 7.19 42.26
C ASN A 765 22.33 7.58 42.58
N ASP A 766 23.26 7.43 41.61
CA ASP A 766 24.68 7.75 41.77
C ASP A 766 25.08 8.99 40.95
N PRO A 767 25.53 10.09 41.60
CA PRO A 767 25.96 11.31 40.92
C PRO A 767 27.10 11.11 39.92
N GLU A 768 28.03 10.19 40.18
CA GLU A 768 29.15 9.94 39.25
C GLU A 768 28.68 9.22 38.00
N ARG A 769 27.80 8.23 38.18
CA ARG A 769 27.19 7.48 37.08
C ARG A 769 26.30 8.38 36.22
N ALA A 770 25.46 9.21 36.82
CA ALA A 770 24.63 10.19 36.12
C ALA A 770 25.49 11.11 35.23
N ARG A 771 26.61 11.62 35.77
CA ARG A 771 27.54 12.48 35.02
C ARG A 771 28.21 11.76 33.85
N LYS A 772 28.62 10.50 34.04
CA LYS A 772 29.18 9.67 32.96
C LYS A 772 28.15 9.42 31.85
N ILE A 773 26.88 9.20 32.20
CA ILE A 773 25.77 9.01 31.25
C ILE A 773 25.52 10.29 30.44
N VAL A 774 25.48 11.46 31.08
CA VAL A 774 25.37 12.75 30.35
C VAL A 774 26.53 12.94 29.38
N GLY A 775 27.76 12.61 29.81
CA GLY A 775 28.95 12.63 28.94
C GLY A 775 28.83 11.67 27.75
N PHE A 776 28.31 10.46 27.97
CA PHE A 776 28.06 9.48 26.92
C PHE A 776 27.02 10.00 25.91
N PHE A 777 25.85 10.45 26.37
CA PHE A 777 24.83 11.01 25.49
C PHE A 777 25.32 12.22 24.73
N GLY A 778 26.11 13.09 25.35
CA GLY A 778 26.71 14.23 24.65
C GLY A 778 27.72 13.86 23.58
N LYS A 779 28.45 12.75 23.75
CA LYS A 779 29.36 12.21 22.74
C LYS A 779 28.61 11.60 21.56
N GLU A 780 27.52 10.87 21.82
CA GLU A 780 26.76 10.13 20.81
C GLU A 780 25.67 10.96 20.09
N LEU A 781 25.09 11.95 20.77
CA LEU A 781 23.95 12.75 20.28
C LEU A 781 24.28 14.24 20.07
N GLY A 782 25.49 14.65 20.45
CA GLY A 782 26.01 16.00 20.21
C GLY A 782 25.68 17.03 21.30
N LEU A 783 26.22 18.24 21.10
CA LEU A 783 26.19 19.32 22.10
C LEU A 783 24.78 19.85 22.41
N ARG A 784 23.88 19.84 21.41
CA ARG A 784 22.49 20.32 21.58
C ARG A 784 21.69 19.48 22.59
N ILE A 785 22.02 18.19 22.72
CA ILE A 785 21.40 17.29 23.70
C ILE A 785 22.17 17.29 25.02
N ARG A 786 23.50 17.33 24.93
CA ARG A 786 24.37 17.39 26.11
C ARG A 786 23.98 18.54 27.04
N ARG A 787 23.76 19.72 26.49
CA ARG A 787 23.58 20.95 27.25
C ARG A 787 22.32 20.92 28.15
N PRO A 788 21.11 20.59 27.65
CA PRO A 788 19.95 20.38 28.51
C PRO A 788 20.14 19.30 29.58
N LEU A 789 20.83 18.19 29.25
CA LEU A 789 21.08 17.11 30.21
C LEU A 789 22.11 17.48 31.29
N GLU A 790 23.05 18.36 31.00
CA GLU A 790 23.93 18.96 32.01
C GLU A 790 23.11 19.77 33.02
N VAL A 791 22.09 20.51 32.56
CA VAL A 791 21.17 21.23 33.45
C VAL A 791 20.31 20.27 34.28
N THR A 792 19.76 19.21 33.66
CA THR A 792 19.07 18.13 34.39
C THR A 792 19.94 17.54 35.51
N TYR A 793 21.22 17.26 35.22
CA TYR A 793 22.17 16.78 36.22
C TYR A 793 22.42 17.79 37.35
N LEU A 794 22.60 19.08 37.02
CA LEU A 794 22.84 20.12 38.02
C LEU A 794 21.62 20.34 38.92
N VAL A 795 20.42 20.34 38.36
CA VAL A 795 19.17 20.43 39.13
C VAL A 795 19.01 19.19 40.01
N GLN A 796 19.20 17.98 39.49
CA GLN A 796 19.17 16.76 40.32
C GLN A 796 20.20 16.78 41.45
N ARG A 797 21.39 17.30 41.19
CA ARG A 797 22.41 17.49 42.22
C ARG A 797 22.00 18.50 43.29
N MET A 798 21.29 19.56 42.91
CA MET A 798 20.72 20.55 43.84
C MET A 798 19.61 19.93 44.70
N LEU A 799 18.76 19.09 44.10
CA LEU A 799 17.73 18.33 44.81
C LEU A 799 18.32 17.22 45.71
N GLY A 800 19.60 16.89 45.55
CA GLY A 800 20.23 15.78 46.26
C GLY A 800 19.81 14.41 45.75
N PHE A 801 19.43 14.30 44.46
CA PHE A 801 18.85 13.10 43.82
C PHE A 801 17.55 12.62 44.49
N GLN A 802 16.85 13.54 45.18
CA GLN A 802 15.52 13.34 45.71
C GLN A 802 14.46 13.82 44.71
N SER A 803 13.22 13.37 44.91
CA SER A 803 12.08 13.92 44.16
C SER A 803 11.80 15.38 44.55
N LEU A 804 11.06 16.09 43.71
CA LEU A 804 10.79 17.53 43.94
C LEU A 804 9.96 17.77 45.20
N ASP A 805 9.08 16.83 45.57
CA ASP A 805 8.26 16.85 46.79
C ASP A 805 9.08 16.60 48.07
N GLU A 806 10.00 15.65 48.03
CA GLU A 806 10.96 15.43 49.13
C GLU A 806 11.83 16.67 49.34
N TYR A 807 12.33 17.27 48.25
CA TYR A 807 13.12 18.50 48.32
C TYR A 807 12.31 19.69 48.84
N ALA A 808 11.05 19.82 48.44
CA ALA A 808 10.18 20.87 48.94
C ALA A 808 9.97 20.79 50.46
N THR A 809 9.90 19.58 51.00
CA THR A 809 9.83 19.34 52.45
C THR A 809 11.11 19.80 53.15
N GLN A 810 12.28 19.55 52.55
CA GLN A 810 13.57 20.01 53.09
C GLN A 810 13.69 21.54 53.08
N ILE A 811 13.25 22.21 52.01
CA ILE A 811 13.23 23.67 51.93
C ILE A 811 12.27 24.26 52.96
N ASN A 812 11.05 23.73 53.06
CA ASN A 812 10.08 24.24 54.02
C ASN A 812 10.62 24.15 55.47
N THR A 813 11.19 23.00 55.84
CA THR A 813 11.82 22.79 57.15
C THR A 813 12.93 23.82 57.41
N ALA A 814 13.83 24.03 56.43
CA ALA A 814 14.90 25.02 56.55
C ALA A 814 14.35 26.46 56.69
N VAL A 815 13.33 26.81 55.92
CA VAL A 815 12.74 28.16 55.92
C VAL A 815 12.01 28.46 57.22
N VAL A 816 11.19 27.53 57.71
CA VAL A 816 10.48 27.69 58.99
C VAL A 816 11.47 27.89 60.14
N PHE A 817 12.54 27.09 60.15
CA PHE A 817 13.60 27.21 61.15
C PHE A 817 14.28 28.58 61.11
N LEU A 818 14.77 28.98 59.93
CA LEU A 818 15.48 30.26 59.77
C LEU A 818 14.59 31.47 60.02
N HIS A 819 13.31 31.38 59.67
CA HIS A 819 12.33 32.42 59.95
C HIS A 819 12.12 32.56 61.45
N THR A 820 11.97 31.44 62.18
CA THR A 820 11.90 31.45 63.65
C THR A 820 13.15 32.09 64.28
N LEU A 821 14.35 31.80 63.75
CA LEU A 821 15.57 32.47 64.20
C LEU A 821 15.59 33.97 63.89
N ALA A 822 15.07 34.38 62.73
CA ALA A 822 14.93 35.78 62.37
C ALA A 822 13.99 36.52 63.34
N GLU A 823 12.87 35.90 63.75
CA GLU A 823 11.93 36.47 64.73
C GLU A 823 12.59 36.69 66.11
N ILE A 824 13.43 35.74 66.56
CA ILE A 824 14.15 35.84 67.84
C ILE A 824 15.13 37.03 67.84
N TYR A 825 15.78 37.31 66.71
CA TYR A 825 16.77 38.39 66.57
C TYR A 825 16.22 39.64 65.87
N GLY A 826 14.92 39.71 65.61
CA GLY A 826 14.29 40.79 64.85
C GLY A 826 14.25 42.14 65.58
N ASP A 827 14.42 42.16 66.90
CA ASP A 827 14.61 43.39 67.70
C ASP A 827 16.07 43.49 68.22
N PRO A 828 16.92 44.34 67.61
CA PRO A 828 18.31 44.54 68.04
C PRO A 828 18.47 45.03 69.48
N LYS A 829 17.42 45.62 70.07
CA LYS A 829 17.43 46.09 71.46
C LYS A 829 17.12 44.98 72.46
N ASN A 830 16.47 43.91 72.02
CA ASN A 830 15.98 42.83 72.86
C ASN A 830 16.48 41.46 72.40
N THR A 831 17.80 41.30 72.30
CA THR A 831 18.42 40.02 71.94
C THR A 831 18.58 39.09 73.14
N PRO A 832 18.54 37.75 72.97
CA PRO A 832 18.74 36.78 74.05
C PRO A 832 20.04 36.91 74.84
N GLY A 833 19.99 36.78 76.16
CA GLY A 833 21.17 36.73 77.03
C GLY A 833 21.94 35.40 76.93
N ILE A 834 23.25 35.43 77.24
CA ILE A 834 24.10 34.22 77.19
C ILE A 834 23.57 33.09 78.10
N ASN A 835 23.15 33.43 79.31
CA ASN A 835 22.60 32.45 80.26
C ASN A 835 21.25 31.88 79.80
N GLU A 836 20.42 32.69 79.14
CA GLU A 836 19.13 32.24 78.59
C GLU A 836 19.34 31.22 77.46
N LEU A 837 20.34 31.46 76.61
CA LEU A 837 20.70 30.54 75.53
C LEU A 837 21.31 29.23 76.04
N LEU A 838 22.24 29.29 77.02
CA LEU A 838 22.84 28.08 77.62
C LEU A 838 21.80 27.24 78.36
N ASN A 839 20.90 27.88 79.11
CA ASN A 839 19.81 27.20 79.80
C ASN A 839 18.81 26.62 78.79
N GLY A 840 18.50 27.35 77.72
CA GLY A 840 17.63 26.86 76.65
C GLY A 840 18.20 25.63 75.96
N LEU A 841 19.48 25.65 75.55
CA LEU A 841 20.16 24.50 74.93
C LEU A 841 20.28 23.31 75.89
N GLY A 842 20.54 23.57 77.18
CA GLY A 842 20.63 22.53 78.21
C GLY A 842 19.29 21.95 78.66
N ALA A 843 18.18 22.68 78.49
CA ALA A 843 16.84 22.26 78.88
C ALA A 843 16.08 21.54 77.74
N MET A 844 16.63 21.47 76.53
CA MET A 844 16.01 20.74 75.42
C MET A 844 15.89 19.24 75.76
N PRO A 845 14.68 18.64 75.72
CA PRO A 845 14.51 17.23 76.04
C PRO A 845 15.21 16.32 75.01
N GLY A 846 16.09 15.43 75.49
CA GLY A 846 16.77 14.41 74.67
C GLY A 846 18.23 14.19 75.04
N ALA A 847 18.81 13.05 74.66
CA ALA A 847 20.23 12.76 74.81
C ALA A 847 20.86 12.52 73.43
N MET A 848 22.07 13.03 73.20
CA MET A 848 22.84 12.81 71.96
C MET A 848 24.05 11.95 72.22
N THR A 849 24.30 11.01 71.32
CA THR A 849 25.58 10.29 71.22
C THR A 849 26.70 11.24 70.78
N SER A 850 27.95 10.88 71.05
CA SER A 850 29.12 11.65 70.60
C SER A 850 29.18 11.82 69.08
N ALA A 851 28.71 10.81 68.33
CA ALA A 851 28.64 10.87 66.87
C ALA A 851 27.58 11.86 66.37
N GLU A 852 26.41 11.92 67.02
CA GLU A 852 25.36 12.89 66.68
C GLU A 852 25.78 14.31 67.03
N LYS A 853 26.46 14.51 68.17
CA LYS A 853 27.03 15.82 68.54
C LYS A 853 28.02 16.34 67.49
N GLN A 854 28.92 15.47 67.02
CA GLN A 854 29.87 15.82 65.96
C GLN A 854 29.16 16.17 64.65
N ARG A 855 28.20 15.36 64.19
CA ARG A 855 27.42 15.64 62.97
C ARG A 855 26.64 16.95 63.08
N MET A 856 26.05 17.21 64.26
CA MET A 856 25.33 18.44 64.54
C MET A 856 26.27 19.65 64.45
N ALA A 857 27.42 19.60 65.11
CA ALA A 857 28.43 20.66 65.04
C ALA A 857 28.90 20.91 63.59
N ASP A 858 29.13 19.85 62.81
CA ASP A 858 29.52 19.96 61.40
C ASP A 858 28.42 20.61 60.54
N ASN A 859 27.15 20.23 60.76
CA ASN A 859 26.01 20.82 60.06
C ASN A 859 25.81 22.29 60.42
N ILE A 860 25.90 22.66 61.71
CA ILE A 860 25.78 24.05 62.17
C ILE A 860 26.90 24.91 61.55
N ARG A 861 28.15 24.44 61.65
CA ARG A 861 29.31 25.14 61.09
C ARG A 861 29.18 25.33 59.58
N PHE A 862 28.78 24.27 58.88
CA PHE A 862 28.59 24.31 57.43
C PHE A 862 27.48 25.31 57.06
N THR A 863 26.34 25.25 57.75
CA THR A 863 25.18 26.13 57.50
C THR A 863 25.57 27.60 57.61
N GLY A 864 26.19 28.00 58.72
CA GLY A 864 26.61 29.39 58.93
C GLY A 864 27.65 29.86 57.90
N ARG A 865 28.61 29.01 57.54
CA ARG A 865 29.61 29.31 56.51
C ARG A 865 28.99 29.43 55.12
N ALA A 866 28.12 28.51 54.76
CA ALA A 866 27.48 28.47 53.45
C ALA A 866 26.62 29.72 53.20
N MET A 867 25.85 30.17 54.20
CA MET A 867 25.07 31.42 54.09
C MET A 867 25.94 32.65 53.80
N ILE A 868 27.09 32.76 54.49
CA ILE A 868 28.03 33.86 54.27
C ILE A 868 28.63 33.77 52.86
N GLU A 869 29.06 32.59 52.41
CA GLU A 869 29.67 32.42 51.09
C GLU A 869 28.67 32.69 49.95
N LEU A 870 27.44 32.18 50.05
CA LEU A 870 26.37 32.40 49.08
C LEU A 870 25.93 33.87 49.03
N GLY A 871 25.74 34.51 50.19
CA GLY A 871 25.35 35.92 50.28
C GLY A 871 26.42 36.86 49.71
N LYS A 872 27.70 36.61 50.03
CA LYS A 872 28.83 37.36 49.45
C LYS A 872 28.90 37.23 47.92
N GLN A 873 28.74 36.00 47.40
CA GLN A 873 28.76 35.77 45.96
C GLN A 873 27.64 36.55 45.26
N PHE A 874 26.42 36.49 45.79
CA PHE A 874 25.27 37.23 45.26
C PHE A 874 25.50 38.75 45.29
N ARG A 875 25.98 39.30 46.42
CA ARG A 875 26.26 40.73 46.57
C ARG A 875 27.35 41.22 45.60
N ALA A 876 28.37 40.40 45.38
CA ALA A 876 29.48 40.76 44.48
C ALA A 876 29.03 40.92 43.02
N GLY A 877 28.01 40.17 42.58
CA GLY A 877 27.55 40.22 41.18
C GLY A 877 26.24 40.99 40.94
N SER A 878 25.38 41.21 41.94
CA SER A 878 24.05 41.86 41.79
C SER A 878 24.08 43.37 41.53
N GLY A 879 25.26 44.01 41.49
CA GLY A 879 25.42 45.40 41.11
C GLY A 879 24.97 46.41 42.19
N ARG A 880 24.66 47.65 41.78
CA ARG A 880 24.31 48.76 42.70
C ARG A 880 22.86 48.71 43.22
N ASP A 881 21.96 48.03 42.52
CA ASP A 881 20.55 47.87 42.91
C ASP A 881 20.16 46.38 42.99
N PRO A 882 20.32 45.75 44.17
CA PRO A 882 20.00 44.35 44.38
C PRO A 882 18.51 44.02 44.18
N GLN A 883 17.59 44.97 44.41
CA GLN A 883 16.15 44.69 44.28
C GLN A 883 15.71 44.66 42.82
N SER A 884 16.25 45.56 41.99
CA SER A 884 16.04 45.48 40.54
C SER A 884 16.61 44.18 39.96
N HIS A 885 17.77 43.73 40.45
CA HIS A 885 18.36 42.45 40.05
C HIS A 885 17.46 41.26 40.41
N ILE A 886 16.99 41.17 41.66
CA ILE A 886 16.07 40.10 42.12
C ILE A 886 14.82 40.03 41.26
N ASN A 887 14.19 41.17 40.97
CA ASN A 887 12.98 41.22 40.14
C ASN A 887 13.24 40.76 38.70
N GLY A 888 14.38 41.12 38.12
CA GLY A 888 14.78 40.66 36.78
C GLY A 888 15.04 39.15 36.73
N VAL A 889 15.68 38.58 37.76
CA VAL A 889 15.92 37.14 37.87
C VAL A 889 14.61 36.36 38.05
N LEU A 890 13.69 36.84 38.90
CA LEU A 890 12.38 36.21 39.11
C LEU A 890 11.51 36.15 37.86
N ARG A 891 11.65 37.13 36.96
CA ARG A 891 10.95 37.15 35.66
C ARG A 891 11.65 36.32 34.58
N GLY A 892 12.83 35.76 34.88
CA GLY A 892 13.66 35.06 33.90
C GLY A 892 14.32 35.98 32.85
N GLU A 893 14.32 37.29 33.09
CA GLU A 893 14.92 38.30 32.21
C GLU A 893 16.45 38.38 32.38
N VAL A 894 16.95 37.95 33.54
CA VAL A 894 18.36 37.99 33.92
C VAL A 894 18.87 36.58 34.19
N ASN A 895 20.03 36.23 33.62
CA ASN A 895 20.68 34.94 33.86
C ASN A 895 21.29 34.86 35.27
N PRO A 896 21.28 33.68 35.91
CA PRO A 896 21.78 33.53 37.27
C PRO A 896 23.30 33.70 37.34
N ILE A 897 23.76 34.48 38.32
CA ILE A 897 25.19 34.77 38.57
C ILE A 897 25.70 34.13 39.87
N SER A 898 24.78 33.60 40.68
CA SER A 898 25.04 32.88 41.92
C SER A 898 24.07 31.70 42.09
N GLY A 899 24.37 30.79 43.02
CA GLY A 899 23.44 29.71 43.38
C GLY A 899 22.11 30.25 43.94
N LEU A 900 22.10 31.42 44.59
CA LEU A 900 20.87 32.05 45.06
C LEU A 900 19.99 32.56 43.91
N ASP A 901 20.59 33.02 42.79
CA ASP A 901 19.81 33.39 41.61
C ASP A 901 19.15 32.18 40.97
N VAL A 902 19.79 31.00 40.98
CA VAL A 902 19.18 29.76 40.47
C VAL A 902 17.89 29.45 41.24
N LEU A 903 17.95 29.55 42.57
CA LEU A 903 16.77 29.43 43.43
C LEU A 903 15.71 30.47 43.06
N LEU A 904 16.08 31.74 42.85
CA LEU A 904 15.14 32.79 42.43
C LEU A 904 14.53 32.53 41.04
N VAL A 905 15.28 32.03 40.06
CA VAL A 905 14.72 31.65 38.74
C VAL A 905 13.65 30.59 38.91
N ILE A 906 13.94 29.53 39.67
CA ILE A 906 13.00 28.43 39.94
C ILE A 906 11.77 28.98 40.69
N GLY A 907 11.98 29.67 41.80
CA GLY A 907 10.90 30.22 42.62
C GLY A 907 10.08 31.29 41.92
N GLY A 908 10.64 32.02 40.96
CA GLY A 908 9.92 32.98 40.13
C GLY A 908 9.06 32.28 39.08
N HIS A 909 9.60 31.29 38.38
CA HIS A 909 8.88 30.52 37.36
C HIS A 909 7.61 29.87 37.92
N LEU A 910 7.73 29.17 39.06
CA LEU A 910 6.63 28.47 39.73
C LEU A 910 5.43 29.38 40.08
N VAL A 911 5.63 30.70 40.18
CA VAL A 911 4.58 31.69 40.45
C VAL A 911 4.54 32.83 39.44
N LYS A 912 5.01 32.56 38.21
CA LYS A 912 4.92 33.49 37.06
C LYS A 912 5.50 34.89 37.35
N GLY A 913 6.64 34.93 38.04
CA GLY A 913 7.39 36.13 38.38
C GLY A 913 6.89 36.90 39.60
N ALA A 914 5.93 36.37 40.36
CA ALA A 914 5.45 37.01 41.58
C ALA A 914 6.51 37.01 42.69
N ARG A 915 6.66 38.15 43.36
CA ARG A 915 7.61 38.36 44.46
C ARG A 915 6.95 38.11 45.83
N PHE A 916 7.53 37.22 46.63
CA PHE A 916 7.19 37.02 48.04
C PHE A 916 8.30 37.52 48.93
N GLN A 917 8.09 38.67 49.59
CA GLN A 917 9.06 39.19 50.55
C GLN A 917 8.83 38.58 51.93
N VAL A 918 9.92 38.17 52.59
CA VAL A 918 9.87 37.72 53.98
C VAL A 918 9.51 38.91 54.88
N GLN A 919 8.53 38.71 55.77
CA GLN A 919 8.22 39.65 56.85
C GLN A 919 8.64 39.00 58.16
N VAL A 920 9.50 39.68 58.91
CA VAL A 920 9.98 39.21 60.21
C VAL A 920 9.30 40.05 61.28
N ILE A 921 8.48 39.40 62.11
CA ILE A 921 7.83 40.03 63.25
C ILE A 921 8.59 39.59 64.51
N PRO A 922 9.14 40.51 65.32
CA PRO A 922 9.91 40.14 66.50
C PRO A 922 9.11 39.25 67.45
N SER A 923 9.74 38.15 67.92
CA SER A 923 9.10 37.19 68.81
C SER A 923 8.78 37.83 70.17
N GLN A 924 7.60 37.51 70.71
CA GLN A 924 7.19 37.88 72.07
C GLN A 924 7.46 36.77 73.10
N ALA A 925 8.14 35.68 72.69
CA ALA A 925 8.41 34.55 73.55
C ALA A 925 9.30 34.94 74.74
N ARG A 926 8.95 34.44 75.94
CA ARG A 926 9.74 34.68 77.17
C ARG A 926 11.05 33.91 77.18
N TYR A 927 11.12 32.78 76.46
CA TYR A 927 12.32 31.96 76.33
C TYR A 927 12.65 31.75 74.84
N PRO A 928 13.86 32.11 74.38
CA PRO A 928 14.20 32.18 72.96
C PRO A 928 14.27 30.82 72.25
N LEU A 929 14.43 29.72 73.00
CA LEU A 929 14.54 28.36 72.43
C LEU A 929 13.36 27.44 72.81
N GLU A 930 12.31 27.99 73.45
CA GLU A 930 11.08 27.25 73.81
C GLU A 930 10.40 26.52 72.64
N PRO A 931 10.39 27.04 71.40
CA PRO A 931 9.75 26.36 70.27
C PRO A 931 10.45 25.07 69.82
N PHE A 932 11.67 24.77 70.28
CA PHE A 932 12.49 23.70 69.74
C PHE A 932 12.64 22.52 70.71
N THR A 933 12.46 21.30 70.21
CA THR A 933 12.96 20.07 70.86
C THR A 933 14.34 19.73 70.32
N LEU A 934 15.12 18.92 71.04
CA LEU A 934 16.47 18.54 70.57
C LEU A 934 16.44 17.82 69.22
N GLN A 935 15.45 16.95 69.00
CA GLN A 935 15.27 16.23 67.74
C GLN A 935 14.87 17.17 66.59
N GLN A 936 13.93 18.10 66.85
CA GLN A 936 13.53 19.10 65.85
C GLN A 936 14.71 19.97 65.46
N PHE A 937 15.46 20.46 66.45
CA PHE A 937 16.64 21.31 66.25
C PHE A 937 17.72 20.60 65.41
N GLN A 938 17.95 19.31 65.63
CA GLN A 938 18.84 18.51 64.79
C GLN A 938 18.34 18.38 63.35
N ASN A 939 17.06 18.06 63.17
CA ASN A 939 16.45 17.92 61.86
C ASN A 939 16.49 19.24 61.08
N ASP A 940 16.25 20.37 61.75
CA ASP A 940 16.25 21.71 61.17
C ASP A 940 17.64 22.11 60.64
N PHE A 941 18.69 21.91 61.44
CA PHE A 941 20.07 22.14 61.00
C PHE A 941 20.52 21.16 59.92
N ALA A 942 20.04 19.91 59.97
CA ALA A 942 20.30 18.93 58.91
C ALA A 942 19.64 19.34 57.59
N ALA A 943 18.39 19.83 57.61
CA ALA A 943 17.68 20.33 56.44
C ALA A 943 18.36 21.57 55.85
N CYS A 944 18.76 22.54 56.69
CA CYS A 944 19.52 23.70 56.25
C CYS A 944 20.85 23.30 55.61
N ALA A 945 21.61 22.42 56.27
CA ALA A 945 22.87 21.92 55.75
C ALA A 945 22.68 21.14 54.44
N PHE A 946 21.63 20.34 54.31
CA PHE A 946 21.30 19.59 53.10
C PHE A 946 21.02 20.52 51.92
N VAL A 947 20.08 21.46 52.07
CA VAL A 947 19.68 22.40 51.01
C VAL A 947 20.89 23.23 50.54
N LEU A 948 21.62 23.84 51.48
CA LEU A 948 22.76 24.71 51.15
C LEU A 948 23.93 23.92 50.56
N ARG A 949 24.19 22.71 51.06
CA ARG A 949 25.30 21.87 50.57
C ARG A 949 25.03 21.43 49.15
N ASN A 950 23.84 20.91 48.87
CA ASN A 950 23.50 20.45 47.53
C ASN A 950 23.44 21.61 46.54
N LEU A 951 22.96 22.79 46.97
CA LEU A 951 23.03 24.01 46.17
C LEU A 951 24.48 24.37 45.81
N MET A 952 25.40 24.38 46.78
CA MET A 952 26.82 24.71 46.52
C MET A 952 27.56 23.63 45.74
N LEU A 953 27.15 22.36 45.87
CA LEU A 953 27.69 21.27 45.07
C LEU A 953 27.26 21.37 43.60
N ALA A 954 26.01 21.76 43.34
CA ALA A 954 25.50 22.02 42.00
C ALA A 954 26.08 23.32 41.43
N PHE A 955 26.10 24.39 42.21
CA PHE A 955 26.50 25.74 41.82
C PHE A 955 27.57 26.29 42.80
N PRO A 956 28.86 25.98 42.56
CA PRO A 956 29.95 26.40 43.43
C PRO A 956 30.07 27.93 43.55
N THR A 957 30.45 28.41 44.73
CA THR A 957 30.57 29.85 45.02
C THR A 957 31.79 30.53 44.41
N ASN A 958 32.74 29.74 43.89
CA ASN A 958 33.99 30.24 43.31
C ASN A 958 33.88 30.65 41.83
N ARG A 959 32.73 30.42 41.19
CA ARG A 959 32.46 30.80 39.80
C ARG A 959 30.97 31.03 39.58
N PRO A 960 30.56 31.89 38.63
CA PRO A 960 29.14 32.04 38.31
C PRO A 960 28.57 30.75 37.71
N PRO A 961 27.27 30.47 37.89
CA PRO A 961 26.57 29.40 37.19
C PRO A 961 26.74 29.52 35.67
N GLU A 962 27.05 28.42 35.01
CA GLU A 962 27.14 28.38 33.54
C GLU A 962 25.76 28.27 32.89
N THR A 963 24.67 28.14 33.64
CA THR A 963 23.29 27.92 33.18
C THR A 963 22.53 29.22 32.93
N THR A 964 21.65 29.23 31.94
CA THR A 964 20.74 30.36 31.68
C THR A 964 19.40 30.21 32.42
N ALA A 965 18.65 31.31 32.55
CA ALA A 965 17.31 31.27 33.15
C ALA A 965 16.35 30.37 32.34
N GLN A 966 16.40 30.45 31.00
CA GLN A 966 15.55 29.64 30.11
C GLN A 966 15.84 28.14 30.22
N GLU A 967 17.11 27.74 30.35
CA GLU A 967 17.47 26.33 30.50
C GLU A 967 16.99 25.74 31.82
N LEU A 968 17.02 26.53 32.90
CA LEU A 968 16.48 26.14 34.20
C LEU A 968 14.97 26.00 34.16
N ILE A 969 14.28 26.99 33.58
CA ILE A 969 12.82 26.95 33.37
C ILE A 969 12.40 25.69 32.61
N ALA A 970 13.08 25.39 31.50
CA ALA A 970 12.79 24.21 30.68
C ALA A 970 13.03 22.86 31.42
N GLU A 971 13.92 22.84 32.43
CA GLU A 971 14.10 21.66 33.29
C GLU A 971 13.02 21.57 34.37
N ILE A 972 12.58 22.71 34.94
CA ILE A 972 11.48 22.73 35.90
C ILE A 972 10.15 22.34 35.24
N ASP A 973 9.84 22.85 34.05
CA ASP A 973 8.65 22.43 33.26
C ASP A 973 8.65 20.90 33.02
N SER A 974 9.83 20.34 32.80
CA SER A 974 10.05 18.91 32.61
C SER A 974 9.90 18.08 33.90
N LEU A 975 10.07 18.68 35.07
CA LEU A 975 9.78 18.07 36.37
C LEU A 975 8.30 18.21 36.72
N GLU A 976 7.68 19.37 36.46
CA GLU A 976 6.25 19.61 36.67
C GLU A 976 5.38 18.64 35.86
N SER A 977 5.69 18.45 34.57
CA SER A 977 4.98 17.51 33.69
C SER A 977 5.05 16.05 34.14
N ALA A 978 5.95 15.71 35.07
CA ALA A 978 6.07 14.37 35.64
C ALA A 978 5.31 14.19 36.97
N LEU A 979 4.77 15.26 37.56
CA LEU A 979 3.99 15.21 38.81
C LEU A 979 2.51 14.87 38.54
N GLU A 980 1.86 14.22 39.50
CA GLU A 980 0.41 13.94 39.46
C GLU A 980 -0.42 15.23 39.64
N THR A 981 -1.50 15.37 38.87
CA THR A 981 -2.24 16.63 38.67
C THR A 981 -2.87 17.21 39.95
N ASP A 982 -3.23 16.35 40.92
CA ASP A 982 -3.97 16.77 42.12
C ASP A 982 -3.07 17.41 43.21
N MET A 983 -1.75 17.20 43.17
CA MET A 983 -0.79 17.75 44.14
C MET A 983 -0.07 19.03 43.68
N GLN A 984 -0.12 19.36 42.38
CA GLN A 984 0.77 20.35 41.76
C GLN A 984 0.60 21.78 42.29
N ASN A 985 -0.62 22.31 42.36
CA ASN A 985 -0.79 23.77 42.50
C ASN A 985 -0.47 24.32 43.90
N VAL A 986 -0.80 23.59 44.97
CA VAL A 986 -0.56 24.07 46.34
C VAL A 986 0.89 23.84 46.75
N MET A 987 1.45 22.66 46.42
CA MET A 987 2.83 22.32 46.74
C MET A 987 3.82 23.24 46.02
N LEU A 988 3.67 23.43 44.70
CA LEU A 988 4.60 24.25 43.91
C LEU A 988 4.56 25.72 44.33
N ARG A 989 3.38 26.26 44.67
CA ARG A 989 3.26 27.63 45.18
C ARG A 989 3.93 27.82 46.54
N ASN A 990 3.80 26.84 47.44
CA ASN A 990 4.47 26.89 48.75
C ASN A 990 5.98 26.77 48.57
N LEU A 991 6.45 25.85 47.73
CA LEU A 991 7.86 25.72 47.38
C LEU A 991 8.43 27.03 46.82
N ALA A 992 7.73 27.66 45.89
CA ALA A 992 8.13 28.93 45.30
C ALA A 992 8.31 30.04 46.34
N ARG A 993 7.36 30.17 47.26
CA ARG A 993 7.42 31.12 48.38
C ARG A 993 8.60 30.81 49.29
N ASP A 994 8.73 29.56 49.70
CA ASP A 994 9.74 29.14 50.66
C ASP A 994 11.16 29.31 50.08
N ILE A 995 11.36 29.01 48.78
CA ILE A 995 12.61 29.33 48.07
C ILE A 995 12.95 30.82 48.15
N GLN A 996 11.98 31.70 47.84
CA GLN A 996 12.21 33.14 47.88
C GLN A 996 12.50 33.64 49.31
N TYR A 997 11.83 33.09 50.33
CA TYR A 997 12.09 33.41 51.73
C TYR A 997 13.47 32.94 52.18
N LEU A 998 13.91 31.75 51.77
CA LEU A 998 15.24 31.25 52.04
C LEU A 998 16.31 32.22 51.53
N VAL A 999 16.17 32.67 50.28
CA VAL A 999 17.09 33.63 49.67
C VAL A 999 17.09 34.95 50.44
N ASP A 1000 15.91 35.50 50.76
CA ASP A 1000 15.79 36.76 51.50
C ASP A 1000 16.46 36.70 52.88
N MET A 1001 16.25 35.61 53.61
CA MET A 1001 16.84 35.42 54.93
C MET A 1001 18.36 35.26 54.86
N ILE A 1002 18.89 34.54 53.87
CA ILE A 1002 20.35 34.44 53.67
C ILE A 1002 20.97 35.82 53.44
N LEU A 1003 20.36 36.63 52.57
CA LEU A 1003 20.83 37.99 52.27
C LEU A 1003 20.69 38.93 53.48
N MET A 1004 19.61 38.79 54.25
CA MET A 1004 19.41 39.53 55.50
C MET A 1004 20.49 39.19 56.52
N PHE A 1005 20.73 37.91 56.78
CA PHE A 1005 21.69 37.47 57.80
C PHE A 1005 23.14 37.79 57.43
N GLU A 1006 23.53 37.60 56.16
CA GLU A 1006 24.89 37.90 55.69
C GLU A 1006 25.21 39.41 55.76
N LYS A 1007 24.21 40.30 55.63
CA LYS A 1007 24.40 41.75 55.80
C LYS A 1007 24.81 42.16 57.20
N GLU A 1008 24.36 41.42 58.21
CA GLU A 1008 24.57 41.75 59.62
C GLU A 1008 25.86 41.13 60.19
N ALA A 1009 26.45 40.15 59.50
CA ALA A 1009 27.52 39.32 60.02
C ALA A 1009 28.94 39.73 59.58
N ASP A 1010 29.91 39.44 60.45
CA ASP A 1010 31.34 39.50 60.08
C ASP A 1010 31.67 38.38 59.07
N ALA A 1011 32.32 38.77 57.98
CA ALA A 1011 32.79 37.89 56.92
C ALA A 1011 33.66 36.71 57.40
N LYS A 1012 34.33 36.83 58.56
CA LYS A 1012 35.25 35.86 59.17
C LYS A 1012 34.67 35.18 60.42
N LEU A 1013 33.36 35.27 60.64
CA LEU A 1013 32.68 34.74 61.84
C LEU A 1013 32.87 33.23 62.05
N PHE A 1014 32.93 32.45 60.96
CA PHE A 1014 33.15 31.00 61.00
C PHE A 1014 34.60 30.60 60.64
N GLU A 1015 35.50 31.57 60.55
CA GLU A 1015 36.95 31.38 60.46
C GLU A 1015 37.59 31.48 61.86
N ASN A 1016 38.91 31.26 61.97
CA ASN A 1016 39.64 31.39 63.23
C ASN A 1016 39.88 32.87 63.59
N SER A 1017 38.80 33.62 63.86
CA SER A 1017 38.83 35.05 64.17
C SER A 1017 38.74 35.33 65.67
N GLY A 1018 39.15 36.54 66.10
CA GLY A 1018 39.05 36.96 67.49
C GLY A 1018 37.61 37.02 68.01
N LEU A 1019 36.64 37.39 67.14
CA LEU A 1019 35.22 37.39 67.45
C LEU A 1019 34.69 35.96 67.62
N ALA A 1020 35.05 35.03 66.72
CA ALA A 1020 34.66 33.62 66.81
C ALA A 1020 35.09 32.99 68.15
N LYS A 1021 36.36 33.16 68.55
CA LYS A 1021 36.87 32.66 69.84
C LYS A 1021 36.15 33.24 71.06
N ARG A 1022 35.72 34.50 70.97
CA ARG A 1022 34.95 35.15 72.05
C ARG A 1022 33.53 34.62 72.15
N ILE A 1023 32.92 34.26 71.03
CA ILE A 1023 31.60 33.61 70.99
C ILE A 1023 31.70 32.19 71.56
N ASP A 1024 32.66 31.39 71.10
CA ASP A 1024 32.87 30.01 71.57
C ASP A 1024 33.15 29.93 73.08
N SER A 1025 33.81 30.95 73.64
CA SER A 1025 34.11 31.04 75.08
C SER A 1025 33.03 31.73 75.91
N ASN A 1026 31.84 31.96 75.35
CA ASN A 1026 30.70 32.64 76.01
C ASN A 1026 31.04 34.05 76.54
N LYS A 1027 31.98 34.77 75.89
CA LYS A 1027 32.42 36.14 76.22
C LYS A 1027 31.86 37.22 75.28
N HIS A 1028 30.97 36.81 74.36
CA HIS A 1028 30.26 37.70 73.45
C HIS A 1028 28.81 37.25 73.35
N LYS A 1029 27.88 38.18 73.59
CA LYS A 1029 26.44 37.95 73.46
C LYS A 1029 26.08 37.97 71.97
N PRO A 1030 25.45 36.92 71.43
CA PRO A 1030 24.97 36.93 70.04
C PRO A 1030 24.03 38.11 69.77
N ARG A 1031 24.26 38.83 68.68
CA ARG A 1031 23.49 40.02 68.29
C ARG A 1031 22.58 39.80 67.09
N HIS A 1032 22.85 38.77 66.29
CA HIS A 1032 22.09 38.41 65.10
C HIS A 1032 22.17 36.90 64.85
N VAL A 1033 21.41 36.40 63.87
CA VAL A 1033 21.22 34.95 63.61
C VAL A 1033 22.53 34.20 63.35
N LEU A 1034 23.44 34.73 62.51
CA LEU A 1034 24.71 34.05 62.26
C LEU A 1034 25.64 33.97 63.50
N GLU A 1035 25.63 34.98 64.38
CA GLU A 1035 26.35 34.90 65.67
C GLU A 1035 25.71 33.87 66.60
N PHE A 1036 24.38 33.73 66.56
CA PHE A 1036 23.67 32.66 67.27
C PHE A 1036 24.05 31.28 66.74
N ILE A 1037 24.08 31.07 65.42
CA ILE A 1037 24.53 29.82 64.81
C ILE A 1037 25.99 29.52 65.23
N ARG A 1038 26.86 30.54 65.31
CA ARG A 1038 28.24 30.36 65.83
C ARG A 1038 28.27 30.00 67.30
N PHE A 1039 27.40 30.60 68.11
CA PHE A 1039 27.26 30.30 69.53
C PHE A 1039 26.80 28.86 69.76
N VAL A 1040 25.79 28.38 69.03
CA VAL A 1040 25.32 27.00 69.09
C VAL A 1040 26.42 26.03 68.64
N TYR A 1041 27.20 26.38 67.61
CA TYR A 1041 28.39 25.60 67.23
C TYR A 1041 29.39 25.46 68.39
N GLY A 1042 29.74 26.56 69.06
CA GLY A 1042 30.66 26.55 70.20
C GLY A 1042 30.13 25.81 71.44
N TYR A 1043 28.82 25.58 71.54
CA TYR A 1043 28.22 24.76 72.60
C TYR A 1043 28.41 23.26 72.38
N TYR A 1044 28.41 22.80 71.12
CA TYR A 1044 28.51 21.37 70.79
C TYR A 1044 29.93 20.88 70.48
N VAL A 1045 30.91 21.79 70.40
CA VAL A 1045 32.35 21.52 70.18
C VAL A 1045 33.13 21.78 71.46
#